data_AF-A0A1S2Y470-F1
#
_entry.id   AF-A0A1S2Y470-F1
#
_cell.length_a   1.000
_cell.length_b   1.000
_cell.length_c   1.000
_cell.angle_alpha   90.00
_cell.angle_beta   90.00
_cell.angle_gamma   90.00
#
_symmetry.space_group_name_H-M   'P 1'
#
loop_
_entity.id
_entity.type
_entity.pdbx_description
1 polymer ?
#
loop_
_entity_poly.entity_id
_entity_poly.type
_entity_poly.pdbx_seq_one_letter_code
_entity_poly.pdbx_strand_id
1 'polypeptide(L)'
;MLGSTIPILTPSFNLNPSHFVPSITTIARVTLSSSSKSHSKLTLLPRFSLSSNGSPDRALHPPSPVSGIDEHESESSSDFGDDNVALFVRMLGLDRDFLDREQAIIALWQYSLGGENYINNIMQFPGCINLVVNLLRSESSSSCEAAAGLLRSLSSIDLYRNSVADSGAIEEINRLLTQSSLAPEVKLQSMSTLWNLSVDDKIRVKVAKSDTLLLAIKYLDDEDSKVKEAAAGVLANLALSRVNHDIMVEAGVIPKLAKFLMSDSEGSKVIRKEARNALLELVKDEYYRILVIEEGLIPVPLIGAATYKSYAPRLYESPAFPDGTEIERTYTKPSRFGASEVLVGLNFDNNADIDEAKVNAIIGQTQQQFLVRIGAIEMEETEPHSERSNDERVTLLHWIDGVARLVLILELEDKSAIVRAAESIASACINEHMRIAFKEAGAIKHLVRLLACDDNAIRLAAAQALERLSASNVVCRVIEGEGGLGPLVSILKCSDVAGAIVEKSLNVLGQILDPSKEMQLKFYDGSVNGSEKVFGRAKNDGSTGLSSTEQAASKTNPRNDILDSVFTARLVEILKSPSPSLQEKAASVLEFVALTDPSLTAIISVDIENGLNSTFQQSLLKISANMESDMEDQFSVAHAIELEEAGLAISAASRLLTRLLDSKQIRDNLNFSSFIDTLREILKSNIPLRSKDWVAACLVKLSSLSGYDTSSNNPINVEVTLYETIPRLVEQIKTSFALESQENAVVELNRIVSEGVVDCTGTIISEGAVYSLVKLIEEGSERGVEASLTILYNLSMDSENHSALVAAGAVPALKKIVLSEKPQWQRALHLLRSLQT
;
A
#
# COMPACT_ATOMS: atom_id res chain seq x y z
N MET A 1 32.52 7.82 60.21
CA MET A 1 33.55 8.86 60.00
C MET A 1 33.82 8.93 58.51
N LEU A 2 33.76 10.16 57.95
CA LEU A 2 34.38 10.65 56.70
C LEU A 2 33.94 9.92 55.40
N GLY A 3 33.27 10.52 54.40
CA GLY A 3 33.17 11.92 53.97
C GLY A 3 34.11 12.20 52.80
N SER A 4 33.60 12.28 51.56
CA SER A 4 34.16 13.12 50.49
C SER A 4 33.18 13.28 49.31
N THR A 5 32.88 14.55 49.02
CA THR A 5 32.03 15.14 47.97
C THR A 5 32.86 15.70 46.80
N ILE A 6 32.17 16.18 45.74
CA ILE A 6 32.53 17.23 44.71
C ILE A 6 32.84 16.68 43.28
N PRO A 7 32.38 17.30 42.16
CA PRO A 7 31.15 18.06 41.85
C PRO A 7 30.55 17.79 40.44
N ILE A 8 29.37 18.38 40.18
CA ILE A 8 28.71 18.51 38.88
C ILE A 8 29.18 19.80 38.19
N LEU A 9 29.50 19.74 36.89
CA LEU A 9 29.76 20.89 36.02
C LEU A 9 28.78 20.85 34.83
N THR A 10 27.92 21.86 34.74
CA THR A 10 27.14 22.21 33.56
C THR A 10 27.93 23.21 32.69
N PRO A 11 27.77 23.19 31.36
CA PRO A 11 28.06 24.36 30.55
C PRO A 11 26.78 24.92 29.91
N SER A 12 26.52 26.18 30.23
CA SER A 12 25.59 27.08 29.57
C SER A 12 26.26 27.77 28.37
N PHE A 13 25.60 27.81 27.21
CA PHE A 13 25.99 28.70 26.11
C PHE A 13 24.79 29.50 25.58
N ASN A 14 24.85 30.81 25.82
CA ASN A 14 24.05 31.85 25.18
C ASN A 14 24.71 32.24 23.85
N LEU A 15 23.95 32.35 22.76
CA LEU A 15 24.31 33.22 21.63
C LEU A 15 23.05 33.90 21.07
N ASN A 16 23.13 35.22 20.97
CA ASN A 16 22.10 36.14 20.47
C ASN A 16 22.18 36.29 18.93
N PRO A 17 21.10 36.74 18.27
CA PRO A 17 20.93 36.72 16.81
C PRO A 17 21.24 38.08 16.17
N SER A 18 21.92 38.11 15.01
CA SER A 18 21.78 39.15 13.97
C SER A 18 22.76 38.92 12.81
N HIS A 19 22.23 38.50 11.66
CA HIS A 19 22.41 39.10 10.32
C HIS A 19 21.97 38.11 9.22
N PHE A 20 20.80 38.40 8.65
CA PHE A 20 20.16 37.85 7.43
C PHE A 20 20.79 38.56 6.19
N VAL A 21 21.28 37.89 5.12
CA VAL A 21 20.61 37.57 3.79
C VAL A 21 21.61 37.81 2.62
N PRO A 22 21.56 37.12 1.44
CA PRO A 22 21.82 35.69 1.16
C PRO A 22 22.89 35.50 0.04
N SER A 23 23.30 34.26 -0.32
CA SER A 23 23.99 33.97 -1.60
C SER A 23 23.91 32.50 -2.01
N ILE A 24 23.11 32.26 -3.06
CA ILE A 24 23.22 31.33 -4.20
C ILE A 24 24.08 30.06 -4.03
N THR A 25 23.37 28.93 -4.10
CA THR A 25 23.71 27.59 -4.60
C THR A 25 25.19 27.35 -4.94
N THR A 26 25.90 26.62 -4.09
CA THR A 26 27.23 26.07 -4.39
C THR A 26 27.31 24.59 -4.00
N ILE A 27 27.62 23.78 -5.00
CA ILE A 27 27.99 22.36 -4.94
C ILE A 27 29.08 22.15 -3.88
N ALA A 28 28.84 21.22 -2.95
CA ALA A 28 29.74 20.92 -1.85
C ALA A 28 31.13 20.48 -2.34
N ARG A 29 32.13 21.35 -2.13
CA ARG A 29 33.54 20.98 -2.04
C ARG A 29 33.73 20.04 -0.85
N VAL A 30 34.14 18.81 -1.11
CA VAL A 30 34.72 17.94 -0.08
C VAL A 30 36.12 18.45 0.25
N THR A 31 36.26 19.12 1.38
CA THR A 31 37.55 19.38 2.03
C THR A 31 38.00 18.11 2.75
N LEU A 32 38.98 17.39 2.20
CA LEU A 32 39.74 16.38 2.93
C LEU A 32 40.79 17.10 3.79
N SER A 33 40.60 17.05 5.10
CA SER A 33 41.61 17.40 6.09
C SER A 33 42.74 16.36 6.08
N SER A 34 43.89 16.71 5.50
CA SER A 34 45.10 15.89 5.56
C SER A 34 45.94 16.27 6.78
N SER A 35 45.93 15.43 7.81
CA SER A 35 47.01 15.35 8.80
C SER A 35 47.80 14.06 8.59
N SER A 36 48.89 14.13 7.84
CA SER A 36 50.07 13.28 8.05
C SER A 36 51.24 13.83 7.26
N LYS A 37 52.25 14.30 8.00
CA LYS A 37 53.58 14.59 7.48
C LYS A 37 54.24 13.27 7.11
N SER A 38 54.70 13.13 5.88
CA SER A 38 55.96 12.43 5.59
C SER A 38 56.53 12.92 4.26
N HIS A 39 57.82 13.20 4.30
CA HIS A 39 58.61 13.75 3.21
C HIS A 39 58.95 12.67 2.17
N SER A 40 58.80 12.99 0.89
CA SER A 40 59.78 12.60 -0.14
C SER A 40 59.60 13.47 -1.39
N LYS A 41 60.50 14.45 -1.55
CA LYS A 41 60.75 15.12 -2.84
C LYS A 41 61.39 14.10 -3.77
N LEU A 42 60.80 13.84 -4.92
CA LEU A 42 61.50 13.27 -6.08
C LEU A 42 61.17 14.10 -7.31
N THR A 43 62.13 14.98 -7.61
CA THR A 43 62.22 15.82 -8.80
C THR A 43 62.52 14.95 -10.01
N LEU A 44 61.66 14.94 -11.03
CA LEU A 44 61.96 14.35 -12.33
C LEU A 44 62.54 15.43 -13.27
N LEU A 45 63.85 15.31 -13.54
CA LEU A 45 64.53 15.97 -14.65
C LEU A 45 64.33 15.12 -15.93
N PRO A 46 64.06 15.71 -17.10
CA PRO A 46 64.13 14.99 -18.36
C PRO A 46 65.59 14.98 -18.88
N ARG A 47 66.07 13.79 -19.28
CA ARG A 47 67.28 13.65 -20.10
C ARG A 47 66.86 13.22 -21.50
N PHE A 48 67.04 14.10 -22.48
CA PHE A 48 67.32 13.70 -23.86
C PHE A 48 68.61 14.37 -24.29
N SER A 49 69.61 13.55 -24.58
CA SER A 49 70.92 13.91 -25.11
C SER A 49 70.89 13.85 -26.64
N LEU A 50 71.23 14.96 -27.29
CA LEU A 50 71.75 14.97 -28.66
C LEU A 50 72.98 15.87 -28.72
N SER A 51 74.05 15.31 -29.28
CA SER A 51 75.41 15.81 -29.35
C SER A 51 75.61 16.95 -30.35
N SER A 52 76.42 17.96 -30.02
CA SER A 52 77.67 18.26 -30.77
C SER A 52 78.48 19.40 -30.14
N ASN A 53 79.77 19.12 -29.95
CA ASN A 53 80.96 19.99 -29.98
C ASN A 53 80.93 21.40 -29.34
N GLY A 54 81.49 21.49 -28.12
CA GLY A 54 82.89 21.92 -27.95
C GLY A 54 83.26 23.39 -28.14
N SER A 55 83.35 24.09 -27.00
CA SER A 55 84.44 25.01 -26.56
C SER A 55 84.01 26.44 -26.20
N PRO A 56 84.68 27.05 -25.20
CA PRO A 56 84.04 27.96 -24.24
C PRO A 56 84.54 29.41 -24.39
N ASP A 57 83.76 30.39 -23.91
CA ASP A 57 84.38 31.48 -23.14
C ASP A 57 83.39 32.30 -22.29
N ARG A 58 83.67 32.26 -20.99
CA ARG A 58 83.77 33.34 -20.00
C ARG A 58 82.81 34.55 -20.03
N ALA A 59 82.16 34.68 -18.86
CA ALA A 59 82.25 35.80 -17.91
C ALA A 59 81.06 36.79 -17.81
N LEU A 60 80.39 36.68 -16.65
CA LEU A 60 80.12 37.74 -15.65
C LEU A 60 79.40 39.04 -16.12
N HIS A 61 78.11 39.13 -15.79
CA HIS A 61 77.41 40.15 -14.95
C HIS A 61 78.00 41.59 -14.83
N PRO A 62 77.23 42.60 -14.38
CA PRO A 62 75.80 43.00 -14.55
C PRO A 62 75.71 44.57 -14.73
N PRO A 63 74.80 45.37 -14.14
CA PRO A 63 73.32 45.47 -14.21
C PRO A 63 72.77 46.87 -14.62
N SER A 64 71.56 46.91 -15.22
CA SER A 64 70.45 47.90 -15.02
C SER A 64 70.67 49.43 -15.20
N PRO A 65 69.64 50.32 -15.13
CA PRO A 65 68.22 50.26 -15.53
C PRO A 65 67.84 51.47 -16.45
N VAL A 66 66.56 51.61 -16.83
CA VAL A 66 65.74 52.85 -16.77
C VAL A 66 64.73 52.98 -17.93
N SER A 67 63.46 52.83 -17.53
CA SER A 67 62.21 53.51 -17.93
C SER A 67 61.75 53.63 -19.39
N GLY A 68 60.47 53.35 -19.59
CA GLY A 68 59.62 54.16 -20.49
C GLY A 68 58.55 53.37 -21.23
N ILE A 69 57.40 53.21 -20.55
CA ILE A 69 56.01 53.24 -21.05
C ILE A 69 55.84 53.06 -22.58
N ASP A 70 55.14 51.99 -22.98
CA ASP A 70 53.97 52.16 -23.84
C ASP A 70 52.98 51.01 -23.65
N GLU A 71 51.73 51.40 -23.46
CA GLU A 71 50.55 50.56 -23.50
C GLU A 71 50.42 49.98 -24.92
N HIS A 72 50.67 48.68 -25.05
CA HIS A 72 50.12 47.92 -26.14
C HIS A 72 49.50 46.64 -25.57
N GLU A 73 48.19 46.54 -25.79
CA GLU A 73 47.41 45.33 -25.79
C GLU A 73 48.24 44.15 -26.30
N SER A 74 48.50 43.19 -25.41
CA SER A 74 49.02 41.88 -25.80
C SER A 74 48.00 40.83 -25.35
N GLU A 75 47.04 40.60 -26.24
CA GLU A 75 46.60 39.25 -26.55
C GLU A 75 47.82 38.31 -26.59
N SER A 76 47.67 37.11 -26.02
CA SER A 76 48.56 35.93 -26.09
C SER A 76 49.10 35.44 -24.74
N SER A 77 48.22 34.94 -23.88
CA SER A 77 48.64 34.03 -22.81
C SER A 77 47.83 32.71 -22.77
N SER A 78 47.12 32.35 -23.84
CA SER A 78 46.35 31.10 -23.94
C SER A 78 47.12 29.93 -24.57
N ASP A 79 48.15 30.16 -25.39
CA ASP A 79 48.76 29.10 -26.23
C ASP A 79 49.51 28.01 -25.45
N PHE A 80 50.10 28.31 -24.29
CA PHE A 80 50.93 27.33 -23.58
C PHE A 80 50.13 26.22 -22.87
N GLY A 81 48.84 26.44 -22.61
CA GLY A 81 47.97 25.44 -21.98
C GLY A 81 47.40 24.44 -22.99
N ASP A 82 46.98 24.94 -24.15
CA ASP A 82 46.25 24.16 -25.16
C ASP A 82 47.16 23.18 -25.91
N ASP A 83 48.43 23.54 -26.14
CA ASP A 83 49.44 22.64 -26.72
C ASP A 83 49.68 21.38 -25.88
N ASN A 84 49.61 21.51 -24.55
CA ASN A 84 49.78 20.38 -23.63
C ASN A 84 48.55 19.46 -23.63
N VAL A 85 47.35 20.02 -23.67
CA VAL A 85 46.11 19.23 -23.76
C VAL A 85 46.06 18.46 -25.08
N ALA A 86 46.41 19.11 -26.20
CA ALA A 86 46.49 18.47 -27.51
C ALA A 86 47.47 17.29 -27.52
N LEU A 87 48.65 17.46 -26.89
CA LEU A 87 49.64 16.40 -26.75
C LEU A 87 49.07 15.21 -25.96
N PHE A 88 48.46 15.46 -24.81
CA PHE A 88 47.90 14.38 -23.98
C PHE A 88 46.75 13.65 -24.68
N VAL A 89 45.84 14.35 -25.36
CA VAL A 89 44.76 13.70 -26.13
C VAL A 89 45.33 12.82 -27.24
N ARG A 90 46.37 13.29 -27.95
CA ARG A 90 47.08 12.48 -28.95
C ARG A 90 47.79 11.27 -28.33
N MET A 91 48.27 11.37 -27.10
CA MET A 91 48.89 10.27 -26.38
C MET A 91 47.90 9.17 -25.96
N LEU A 92 46.59 9.44 -25.92
CA LEU A 92 45.56 8.41 -25.66
C LEU A 92 45.36 7.43 -26.83
N GLY A 93 45.88 7.75 -28.01
CA GLY A 93 45.74 6.95 -29.23
C GLY A 93 46.21 5.51 -29.08
N LEU A 94 45.59 4.59 -29.83
CA LEU A 94 45.84 3.15 -29.74
C LEU A 94 47.28 2.75 -30.14
N ASP A 95 47.95 3.58 -30.94
CA ASP A 95 49.32 3.35 -31.42
C ASP A 95 50.42 3.69 -30.39
N ARG A 96 50.03 4.10 -29.17
CA ARG A 96 50.93 4.55 -28.11
C ARG A 96 51.13 3.48 -27.04
N ASP A 97 52.27 3.56 -26.36
CA ASP A 97 52.61 2.65 -25.27
C ASP A 97 51.60 2.78 -24.12
N PHE A 98 51.35 1.65 -23.46
CA PHE A 98 50.39 1.55 -22.37
C PHE A 98 50.66 2.57 -21.24
N LEU A 99 51.93 2.75 -20.87
CA LEU A 99 52.33 3.66 -19.82
C LEU A 99 52.10 5.14 -20.20
N ASP A 100 52.35 5.48 -21.46
CA ASP A 100 52.11 6.84 -21.98
C ASP A 100 50.61 7.15 -21.99
N ARG A 101 49.78 6.18 -22.38
CA ARG A 101 48.32 6.30 -22.36
C ARG A 101 47.79 6.47 -20.94
N GLU A 102 48.33 5.71 -19.99
CA GLU A 102 47.99 5.81 -18.57
C GLU A 102 48.35 7.19 -18.00
N GLN A 103 49.57 7.68 -18.22
CA GLN A 103 49.98 9.00 -17.72
C GLN A 103 49.18 10.13 -18.37
N ALA A 104 48.87 10.00 -19.67
CA ALA A 104 48.06 10.98 -20.38
C ALA A 104 46.63 11.06 -19.82
N ILE A 105 45.97 9.92 -19.55
CA ILE A 105 44.60 9.95 -19.01
C ILE A 105 44.57 10.49 -17.57
N ILE A 106 45.56 10.15 -16.74
CA ILE A 106 45.69 10.68 -15.38
C ILE A 106 45.87 12.21 -15.43
N ALA A 107 46.74 12.71 -16.32
CA ALA A 107 46.97 14.15 -16.48
C ALA A 107 45.72 14.88 -16.97
N LEU A 108 45.01 14.34 -17.96
CA LEU A 108 43.76 14.93 -18.46
C LEU A 108 42.65 14.92 -17.42
N TRP A 109 42.53 13.85 -16.63
CA TRP A 109 41.59 13.82 -15.52
C TRP A 109 41.93 14.89 -14.48
N GLN A 110 43.18 14.99 -14.04
CA GLN A 110 43.61 16.03 -13.10
C GLN A 110 43.37 17.44 -13.64
N TYR A 111 43.62 17.66 -14.93
CA TYR A 111 43.35 18.93 -15.61
C TYR A 111 41.85 19.27 -15.60
N SER A 112 40.98 18.28 -15.83
CA SER A 112 39.52 18.47 -15.83
C SER A 112 38.95 18.91 -14.48
N LEU A 113 39.63 18.59 -13.36
CA LEU A 113 39.24 19.04 -12.03
C LEU A 113 39.39 20.56 -11.83
N GLY A 114 40.04 21.27 -12.75
CA GLY A 114 40.16 22.73 -12.76
C GLY A 114 38.84 23.48 -13.03
N GLY A 115 37.80 22.79 -13.49
CA GLY A 115 36.47 23.34 -13.72
C GLY A 115 36.06 23.38 -15.20
N GLU A 116 34.94 24.04 -15.49
CA GLU A 116 34.27 23.98 -16.80
C GLU A 116 35.16 24.40 -17.97
N ASN A 117 35.95 25.47 -17.84
CA ASN A 117 36.85 25.94 -18.90
C ASN A 117 37.89 24.88 -19.31
N TYR A 118 38.42 24.13 -18.33
CA TYR A 118 39.41 23.09 -18.58
C TYR A 118 38.79 21.90 -19.30
N ILE A 119 37.56 21.54 -18.93
CA ILE A 119 36.79 20.51 -19.62
C ILE A 119 36.48 20.95 -21.06
N ASN A 120 36.07 22.21 -21.26
CA ASN A 120 35.82 22.75 -22.59
C ASN A 120 37.06 22.62 -23.49
N ASN A 121 38.26 22.90 -22.98
CA ASN A 121 39.51 22.74 -23.75
C ASN A 121 39.79 21.28 -24.13
N ILE A 122 39.54 20.31 -23.24
CA ILE A 122 39.65 18.87 -23.57
C ILE A 122 38.64 18.51 -24.68
N MET A 123 37.42 19.06 -24.59
CA MET A 123 36.33 18.75 -25.50
C MET A 123 36.46 19.39 -26.88
N GLN A 124 37.42 20.29 -27.11
CA GLN A 124 37.74 20.81 -28.44
C GLN A 124 38.31 19.73 -29.37
N PHE A 125 38.83 18.63 -28.83
CA PHE A 125 39.47 17.57 -29.60
C PHE A 125 38.45 16.48 -30.02
N PRO A 126 38.17 16.31 -31.32
CA PRO A 126 37.19 15.34 -31.81
C PRO A 126 37.60 13.90 -31.46
N GLY A 127 36.63 13.09 -31.02
CA GLY A 127 36.87 11.68 -30.69
C GLY A 127 37.57 11.45 -29.34
N CYS A 128 37.86 12.50 -28.56
CA CYS A 128 38.46 12.37 -27.24
C CYS A 128 37.64 11.44 -26.33
N ILE A 129 36.31 11.59 -26.27
CA ILE A 129 35.45 10.72 -25.45
C ILE A 129 35.62 9.24 -25.83
N ASN A 130 35.68 8.91 -27.12
CA ASN A 130 35.84 7.51 -27.57
C ASN A 130 37.19 6.91 -27.14
N LEU A 131 38.26 7.72 -27.15
CA LEU A 131 39.58 7.30 -26.66
C LEU A 131 39.55 7.07 -25.14
N VAL A 132 38.85 7.92 -24.40
CA VAL A 132 38.66 7.76 -22.95
C VAL A 132 37.83 6.51 -22.63
N VAL A 133 36.71 6.29 -23.33
CA VAL A 133 35.89 5.07 -23.17
C VAL A 133 36.70 3.81 -23.48
N ASN A 134 37.58 3.84 -24.49
CA ASN A 134 38.46 2.71 -24.77
C ASN A 134 39.39 2.36 -23.60
N LEU A 135 39.85 3.34 -22.82
CA LEU A 135 40.72 3.12 -21.68
C LEU A 135 40.02 2.45 -20.48
N LEU A 136 38.69 2.42 -20.44
CA LEU A 136 37.95 1.59 -19.48
C LEU A 136 38.14 0.07 -19.72
N ARG A 137 38.68 -0.32 -20.88
CA ARG A 137 39.06 -1.72 -21.20
C ARG A 137 40.49 -2.08 -20.77
N SER A 138 41.22 -1.13 -20.18
CA SER A 138 42.59 -1.35 -19.74
C SER A 138 42.66 -2.40 -18.62
N GLU A 139 43.78 -3.11 -18.55
CA GLU A 139 44.09 -3.99 -17.42
C GLU A 139 44.58 -3.20 -16.19
N SER A 140 45.02 -1.95 -16.37
CA SER A 140 45.45 -1.08 -15.25
C SER A 140 44.26 -0.45 -14.56
N SER A 141 44.16 -0.69 -13.25
CA SER A 141 43.18 -0.05 -12.38
C SER A 141 43.31 1.48 -12.41
N SER A 142 44.53 2.01 -12.46
CA SER A 142 44.79 3.45 -12.52
C SER A 142 44.26 4.08 -13.81
N SER A 143 44.46 3.38 -14.94
CA SER A 143 43.92 3.80 -16.24
C SER A 143 42.38 3.80 -16.23
N CYS A 144 41.75 2.75 -15.70
CA CYS A 144 40.30 2.65 -15.60
C CYS A 144 39.70 3.69 -14.65
N GLU A 145 40.35 3.94 -13.50
CA GLU A 145 39.94 4.97 -12.55
C GLU A 145 39.99 6.35 -13.19
N ALA A 146 41.11 6.70 -13.82
CA ALA A 146 41.29 8.01 -14.46
C ALA A 146 40.35 8.22 -15.64
N ALA A 147 40.11 7.17 -16.44
CA ALA A 147 39.13 7.22 -17.53
C ALA A 147 37.72 7.46 -17.00
N ALA A 148 37.28 6.69 -15.99
CA ALA A 148 35.97 6.88 -15.36
C ALA A 148 35.85 8.26 -14.68
N GLY A 149 36.92 8.72 -14.01
CA GLY A 149 36.97 10.01 -13.36
C GLY A 149 36.90 11.19 -14.34
N LEU A 150 37.54 11.08 -15.50
CA LEU A 150 37.40 12.06 -16.57
C LEU A 150 35.97 12.05 -17.12
N LEU A 151 35.39 10.88 -17.42
CA LEU A 151 34.00 10.78 -17.90
C LEU A 151 33.00 11.36 -16.90
N ARG A 152 33.19 11.14 -15.59
CA ARG A 152 32.41 11.78 -14.52
C ARG A 152 32.48 13.31 -14.61
N SER A 153 33.68 13.84 -14.85
CA SER A 153 33.91 15.28 -14.93
C SER A 153 33.22 15.86 -16.17
N LEU A 154 33.32 15.18 -17.32
CA LEU A 154 32.60 15.54 -18.54
C LEU A 154 31.08 15.48 -18.36
N SER A 155 30.54 14.42 -17.75
CA SER A 155 29.09 14.24 -17.56
C SER A 155 28.47 15.17 -16.53
N SER A 156 29.29 15.84 -15.71
CA SER A 156 28.83 16.87 -14.79
C SER A 156 28.34 18.14 -15.52
N ILE A 157 28.80 18.37 -16.75
CA ILE A 157 28.39 19.51 -17.58
C ILE A 157 27.24 19.10 -18.51
N ASP A 158 26.15 19.86 -18.48
CA ASP A 158 24.94 19.59 -19.27
C ASP A 158 25.22 19.47 -20.78
N LEU A 159 26.11 20.31 -21.31
CA LEU A 159 26.48 20.34 -22.73
C LEU A 159 27.05 19.00 -23.22
N TYR A 160 27.85 18.31 -22.41
CA TYR A 160 28.57 17.10 -22.81
C TYR A 160 27.92 15.80 -22.35
N ARG A 161 26.91 15.88 -21.47
CA ARG A 161 26.24 14.70 -20.87
C ARG A 161 25.72 13.73 -21.91
N ASN A 162 24.99 14.23 -22.91
CA ASN A 162 24.46 13.40 -23.99
C ASN A 162 25.57 12.81 -24.87
N SER A 163 26.62 13.58 -25.18
CA SER A 163 27.77 13.09 -25.93
C SER A 163 28.50 11.94 -25.23
N VAL A 164 28.61 11.99 -23.90
CA VAL A 164 29.17 10.89 -23.11
C VAL A 164 28.24 9.66 -23.11
N ALA A 165 26.92 9.86 -23.03
CA ALA A 165 25.97 8.74 -23.08
C ALA A 165 25.94 8.05 -24.46
N ASP A 166 26.07 8.83 -25.53
CA ASP A 166 26.04 8.35 -26.92
C ASP A 166 27.34 7.67 -27.36
N SER A 167 28.45 7.89 -26.63
CA SER A 167 29.76 7.30 -26.95
C SER A 167 29.91 5.83 -26.53
N GLY A 168 28.85 5.20 -26.00
CA GLY A 168 28.91 3.85 -25.46
C GLY A 168 29.50 3.76 -24.05
N ALA A 169 29.63 4.88 -23.33
CA ALA A 169 30.24 4.91 -22.00
C ALA A 169 29.44 4.11 -20.97
N ILE A 170 28.10 4.11 -21.05
CA ILE A 170 27.22 3.38 -20.11
C ILE A 170 27.47 1.88 -20.22
N GLU A 171 27.51 1.35 -21.45
CA GLU A 171 27.71 -0.06 -21.75
C GLU A 171 29.09 -0.53 -21.29
N GLU A 172 30.12 0.30 -21.51
CA GLU A 172 31.49 -0.01 -21.11
C GLU A 172 31.69 0.05 -19.59
N ILE A 173 31.08 1.04 -18.93
CA ILE A 173 31.05 1.13 -17.46
C ILE A 173 30.33 -0.08 -16.86
N ASN A 174 29.21 -0.52 -17.44
CA ASN A 174 28.50 -1.72 -16.96
C ASN A 174 29.36 -2.98 -17.06
N ARG A 175 30.09 -3.14 -18.18
CA ARG A 175 31.05 -4.25 -18.33
C ARG A 175 32.12 -4.21 -17.23
N LEU A 176 32.69 -3.04 -16.97
CA LEU A 176 33.69 -2.84 -15.93
C LEU A 176 33.14 -3.19 -14.54
N LEU A 177 31.95 -2.69 -14.21
CA LEU A 177 31.25 -2.93 -12.94
C LEU A 177 30.78 -4.39 -12.74
N THR A 178 30.77 -5.21 -13.79
CA THR A 178 30.44 -6.64 -13.71
C THR A 178 31.62 -7.49 -13.23
N GLN A 179 32.85 -6.96 -13.30
CA GLN A 179 34.05 -7.69 -12.89
C GLN A 179 34.02 -8.03 -11.38
N SER A 180 34.49 -9.22 -11.03
CA SER A 180 34.45 -9.75 -9.67
C SER A 180 35.44 -9.10 -8.71
N SER A 181 36.56 -8.58 -9.23
CA SER A 181 37.59 -7.88 -8.47
C SER A 181 37.85 -6.53 -9.14
N LEU A 182 37.31 -5.47 -8.54
CA LEU A 182 37.46 -4.10 -9.01
C LEU A 182 37.82 -3.21 -7.82
N ALA A 183 38.80 -2.32 -8.00
CA ALA A 183 39.22 -1.38 -6.97
C ALA A 183 38.05 -0.44 -6.57
N PRO A 184 37.92 -0.08 -5.28
CA PRO A 184 36.82 0.75 -4.81
C PRO A 184 36.79 2.13 -5.48
N GLU A 185 37.95 2.69 -5.83
CA GLU A 185 38.07 3.96 -6.53
C GLU A 185 37.44 3.89 -7.93
N VAL A 186 37.67 2.80 -8.66
CA VAL A 186 37.11 2.59 -10.00
C VAL A 186 35.59 2.42 -9.93
N LYS A 187 35.09 1.65 -8.94
CA LYS A 187 33.64 1.51 -8.69
C LYS A 187 33.00 2.87 -8.41
N LEU A 188 33.62 3.66 -7.55
CA LEU A 188 33.12 4.98 -7.17
C LEU A 188 33.04 5.93 -8.37
N GLN A 189 34.11 6.05 -9.16
CA GLN A 189 34.09 6.93 -10.34
C GLN A 189 33.09 6.46 -11.39
N SER A 190 32.99 5.15 -11.60
CA SER A 190 32.04 4.53 -12.53
C SER A 190 30.59 4.82 -12.13
N MET A 191 30.23 4.56 -10.87
CA MET A 191 28.87 4.84 -10.35
C MET A 191 28.57 6.33 -10.30
N SER A 192 29.55 7.17 -9.95
CA SER A 192 29.37 8.63 -9.96
C SER A 192 29.16 9.17 -11.38
N THR A 193 29.80 8.58 -12.39
CA THR A 193 29.55 8.93 -13.80
C THR A 193 28.12 8.60 -14.17
N LEU A 194 27.63 7.40 -13.83
CA LEU A 194 26.25 6.98 -14.07
C LEU A 194 25.25 7.87 -13.32
N TRP A 195 25.57 8.32 -12.10
CA TRP A 195 24.74 9.24 -11.33
C TRP A 195 24.58 10.59 -12.05
N ASN A 196 25.68 11.17 -12.54
CA ASN A 196 25.63 12.41 -13.33
C ASN A 196 24.84 12.23 -14.64
N LEU A 197 25.04 11.10 -15.32
CA LEU A 197 24.34 10.79 -16.57
C LEU A 197 22.84 10.60 -16.35
N SER A 198 22.42 9.99 -15.24
CA SER A 198 21.02 9.75 -14.91
C SER A 198 20.25 11.01 -14.46
N VAL A 199 20.88 12.18 -14.42
CA VAL A 199 20.13 13.44 -14.21
C VAL A 199 19.21 13.71 -15.41
N ASP A 200 19.63 13.35 -16.63
CA ASP A 200 18.86 13.56 -17.86
C ASP A 200 17.74 12.54 -18.05
N ASP A 201 16.54 13.03 -18.33
CA ASP A 201 15.30 12.24 -18.49
C ASP A 201 15.42 11.10 -19.51
N LYS A 202 16.07 11.32 -20.67
CA LYS A 202 16.19 10.29 -21.72
C LYS A 202 17.19 9.24 -21.30
N ILE A 203 18.29 9.65 -20.69
CA ILE A 203 19.32 8.74 -20.20
C ILE A 203 18.78 7.89 -19.04
N ARG A 204 17.94 8.44 -18.15
CA ARG A 204 17.29 7.66 -17.07
C ARG A 204 16.57 6.42 -17.60
N VAL A 205 15.77 6.57 -18.65
CA VAL A 205 15.02 5.45 -19.23
C VAL A 205 15.96 4.43 -19.87
N LYS A 206 17.03 4.88 -20.53
CA LYS A 206 18.07 3.99 -21.09
C LYS A 206 18.78 3.20 -19.99
N VAL A 207 19.18 3.88 -18.91
CA VAL A 207 19.88 3.28 -17.77
C VAL A 207 18.99 2.26 -17.05
N ALA A 208 17.72 2.58 -16.79
CA ALA A 208 16.78 1.67 -16.12
C ALA A 208 16.52 0.37 -16.89
N LYS A 209 16.48 0.43 -18.24
CA LYS A 209 16.26 -0.73 -19.11
C LYS A 209 17.51 -1.60 -19.35
N SER A 210 18.65 -1.17 -18.83
CA SER A 210 19.93 -1.88 -18.97
C SER A 210 20.30 -2.59 -17.67
N ASP A 211 21.34 -3.43 -17.72
CA ASP A 211 21.90 -4.11 -16.54
C ASP A 211 22.37 -3.13 -15.44
N THR A 212 22.47 -1.83 -15.75
CA THR A 212 22.83 -0.78 -14.77
C THR A 212 21.93 -0.78 -13.54
N LEU A 213 20.63 -1.02 -13.70
CA LEU A 213 19.70 -1.05 -12.57
C LEU A 213 20.08 -2.15 -11.57
N LEU A 214 20.33 -3.37 -12.08
CA LEU A 214 20.74 -4.52 -11.27
C LEU A 214 22.11 -4.29 -10.63
N LEU A 215 23.04 -3.66 -11.36
CA LEU A 215 24.34 -3.27 -10.82
C LEU A 215 24.21 -2.23 -9.70
N ALA A 216 23.40 -1.18 -9.88
CA ALA A 216 23.16 -0.18 -8.84
C ALA A 216 22.58 -0.83 -7.57
N ILE A 217 21.62 -1.75 -7.71
CA ILE A 217 21.08 -2.52 -6.59
C ILE A 217 22.17 -3.37 -5.90
N LYS A 218 23.01 -4.07 -6.68
CA LYS A 218 24.14 -4.85 -6.15
C LYS A 218 25.12 -3.98 -5.36
N TYR A 219 25.43 -2.78 -5.85
CA TYR A 219 26.39 -1.87 -5.21
C TYR A 219 25.85 -1.13 -3.98
N LEU A 220 24.55 -1.25 -3.66
CA LEU A 220 24.03 -0.82 -2.35
C LEU A 220 24.59 -1.65 -1.18
N ASP A 221 25.02 -2.89 -1.44
CA ASP A 221 25.62 -3.77 -0.43
C ASP A 221 27.17 -3.77 -0.48
N ASP A 222 27.80 -2.79 -1.15
CA ASP A 222 29.28 -2.71 -1.21
C ASP A 222 29.91 -2.46 0.18
N GLU A 223 31.22 -2.55 0.33
CA GLU A 223 31.89 -2.21 1.60
C GLU A 223 32.10 -0.69 1.72
N ASP A 224 32.31 0.01 0.60
CA ASP A 224 32.57 1.44 0.57
C ASP A 224 31.27 2.26 0.63
N SER A 225 31.16 3.14 1.63
CA SER A 225 29.99 4.00 1.82
C SER A 225 29.76 4.97 0.67
N LYS A 226 30.81 5.49 0.02
CA LYS A 226 30.69 6.40 -1.13
C LYS A 226 30.17 5.69 -2.38
N VAL A 227 30.50 4.41 -2.55
CA VAL A 227 29.97 3.59 -3.64
C VAL A 227 28.47 3.38 -3.43
N LYS A 228 28.04 3.10 -2.19
CA LYS A 228 26.61 3.03 -1.83
C LYS A 228 25.88 4.33 -2.09
N GLU A 229 26.48 5.47 -1.73
CA GLU A 229 25.92 6.81 -1.99
C GLU A 229 25.67 7.02 -3.48
N ALA A 230 26.68 6.75 -4.32
CA ALA A 230 26.56 6.91 -5.76
C ALA A 230 25.50 5.95 -6.35
N ALA A 231 25.43 4.71 -5.86
CA ALA A 231 24.42 3.75 -6.27
C ALA A 231 23.00 4.17 -5.88
N ALA A 232 22.80 4.64 -4.65
CA ALA A 232 21.53 5.17 -4.19
C ALA A 232 21.13 6.42 -4.99
N GLY A 233 22.07 7.30 -5.30
CA GLY A 233 21.85 8.50 -6.13
C GLY A 233 21.42 8.17 -7.56
N VAL A 234 22.01 7.12 -8.18
CA VAL A 234 21.53 6.61 -9.48
C VAL A 234 20.07 6.19 -9.37
N LEU A 235 19.72 5.35 -8.38
CA LEU A 235 18.34 4.86 -8.19
C LEU A 235 17.35 6.00 -7.90
N ALA A 236 17.74 6.98 -7.08
CA ALA A 236 16.93 8.16 -6.79
C ALA A 236 16.62 8.96 -8.05
N ASN A 237 17.63 9.18 -8.91
CA ASN A 237 17.41 9.79 -10.20
C ASN A 237 16.46 8.95 -11.07
N LEU A 238 16.68 7.64 -11.20
CA LEU A 238 15.83 6.76 -12.01
C LEU A 238 14.36 6.81 -11.59
N ALA A 239 14.08 6.93 -10.29
CA ALA A 239 12.73 7.04 -9.73
C ALA A 239 11.99 8.33 -10.12
N LEU A 240 12.69 9.38 -10.58
CA LEU A 240 12.04 10.61 -11.06
C LEU A 240 11.22 10.38 -12.35
N SER A 241 11.52 9.32 -13.10
CA SER A 241 10.77 8.95 -14.31
C SER A 241 9.76 7.84 -14.01
N ARG A 242 8.46 8.17 -14.06
CA ARG A 242 7.37 7.20 -13.83
C ARG A 242 7.45 5.93 -14.69
N VAL A 243 7.92 6.05 -15.93
CA VAL A 243 8.11 4.92 -16.87
C VAL A 243 9.07 3.84 -16.33
N ASN A 244 9.94 4.20 -15.37
CA ASN A 244 10.88 3.27 -14.76
C ASN A 244 10.32 2.55 -13.53
N HIS A 245 9.21 3.01 -12.95
CA HIS A 245 8.74 2.56 -11.64
C HIS A 245 8.49 1.04 -11.61
N ASP A 246 7.77 0.50 -12.60
CA ASP A 246 7.50 -0.95 -12.70
C ASP A 246 8.79 -1.77 -12.65
N ILE A 247 9.75 -1.47 -13.54
CA ILE A 247 11.02 -2.21 -13.64
C ILE A 247 11.84 -2.08 -12.35
N MET A 248 11.84 -0.91 -11.71
CA MET A 248 12.52 -0.69 -10.44
C MET A 248 11.92 -1.52 -9.30
N VAL A 249 10.58 -1.59 -9.23
CA VAL A 249 9.88 -2.34 -8.20
C VAL A 249 10.06 -3.85 -8.41
N GLU A 250 9.92 -4.34 -9.64
CA GLU A 250 10.19 -5.74 -9.99
C GLU A 250 11.63 -6.16 -9.69
N ALA A 251 12.59 -5.26 -9.87
CA ALA A 251 14.00 -5.49 -9.53
C ALA A 251 14.29 -5.50 -8.02
N GLY A 252 13.32 -5.16 -7.16
CA GLY A 252 13.49 -5.17 -5.70
C GLY A 252 14.17 -3.92 -5.13
N VAL A 253 13.99 -2.75 -5.76
CA VAL A 253 14.54 -1.48 -5.24
C VAL A 253 13.94 -1.09 -3.89
N ILE A 254 12.63 -1.32 -3.67
CA ILE A 254 11.92 -0.88 -2.45
C ILE A 254 12.54 -1.48 -1.17
N PRO A 255 12.65 -2.82 -1.00
CA PRO A 255 13.22 -3.40 0.23
C PRO A 255 14.68 -2.97 0.48
N LYS A 256 15.47 -2.83 -0.59
CA LYS A 256 16.88 -2.43 -0.51
C LYS A 256 17.05 -1.01 0.02
N LEU A 257 16.23 -0.07 -0.47
CA LEU A 257 16.27 1.31 -0.01
C LEU A 257 15.65 1.47 1.38
N ALA A 258 14.58 0.74 1.68
CA ALA A 258 13.90 0.79 2.98
C ALA A 258 14.85 0.42 4.14
N LYS A 259 15.73 -0.57 3.94
CA LYS A 259 16.75 -0.97 4.92
C LYS A 259 17.62 0.20 5.44
N PHE A 260 17.94 1.18 4.59
CA PHE A 260 18.74 2.34 5.00
C PHE A 260 17.98 3.33 5.87
N LEU A 261 16.64 3.32 5.82
CA LEU A 261 15.78 4.15 6.65
C LEU A 261 15.36 3.45 7.95
N MET A 262 15.39 2.11 7.98
CA MET A 262 14.99 1.28 9.12
C MET A 262 16.14 0.96 10.09
N SER A 263 17.40 1.13 9.68
CA SER A 263 18.56 0.79 10.51
C SER A 263 19.11 2.00 11.26
N ASP A 264 19.21 1.90 12.58
CA ASP A 264 19.82 2.92 13.47
C ASP A 264 21.34 3.05 13.30
N SER A 265 21.94 2.26 12.41
CA SER A 265 23.35 2.39 12.08
C SER A 265 23.65 3.81 11.60
N GLU A 266 24.82 4.36 11.93
CA GLU A 266 25.34 5.64 11.42
C GLU A 266 25.62 5.56 9.89
N GLY A 267 24.60 5.20 9.11
CA GLY A 267 24.62 5.27 7.67
C GLY A 267 24.77 6.72 7.23
N SER A 268 25.56 6.92 6.18
CA SER A 268 25.78 8.24 5.59
C SER A 268 24.45 8.96 5.40
N LYS A 269 24.41 10.23 5.84
CA LYS A 269 23.25 11.11 5.67
C LYS A 269 22.83 11.20 4.21
N VAL A 270 23.80 11.10 3.30
CA VAL A 270 23.57 11.13 1.85
C VAL A 270 22.78 9.90 1.40
N ILE A 271 23.19 8.68 1.78
CA ILE A 271 22.47 7.44 1.41
C ILE A 271 21.02 7.50 1.88
N ARG A 272 20.79 7.92 3.13
CA ARG A 272 19.43 8.05 3.68
C ARG A 272 18.59 9.07 2.92
N LYS A 273 19.20 10.19 2.52
CA LYS A 273 18.53 11.20 1.70
C LYS A 273 18.15 10.64 0.34
N GLU A 274 19.07 10.01 -0.37
CA GLU A 274 18.78 9.45 -1.71
C GLU A 274 17.78 8.29 -1.67
N ALA A 275 17.90 7.40 -0.68
CA ALA A 275 16.93 6.34 -0.45
C ALA A 275 15.53 6.90 -0.18
N ARG A 276 15.42 7.94 0.66
CA ARG A 276 14.16 8.63 0.94
C ARG A 276 13.58 9.27 -0.32
N ASN A 277 14.39 9.98 -1.11
CA ASN A 277 13.94 10.63 -2.34
C ASN A 277 13.38 9.63 -3.35
N ALA A 278 14.09 8.53 -3.58
CA ALA A 278 13.63 7.47 -4.47
C ALA A 278 12.29 6.88 -4.03
N LEU A 279 12.17 6.54 -2.74
CA LEU A 279 10.96 5.95 -2.19
C LEU A 279 9.78 6.95 -2.17
N LEU A 280 10.04 8.25 -1.95
CA LEU A 280 9.00 9.29 -2.03
C LEU A 280 8.42 9.42 -3.44
N GLU A 281 9.22 9.23 -4.49
CA GLU A 281 8.71 9.21 -5.85
C GLU A 281 7.86 7.96 -6.13
N LEU A 282 8.23 6.80 -5.58
CA LEU A 282 7.46 5.56 -5.73
C LEU A 282 6.13 5.59 -4.95
N VAL A 283 6.11 6.17 -3.74
CA VAL A 283 4.93 6.24 -2.85
C VAL A 283 3.80 7.13 -3.42
N LYS A 284 4.07 7.91 -4.47
CA LYS A 284 3.01 8.65 -5.19
C LYS A 284 2.01 7.69 -5.85
N ASP A 285 2.44 6.51 -6.24
CA ASP A 285 1.55 5.45 -6.70
C ASP A 285 0.93 4.69 -5.52
N GLU A 286 -0.37 4.38 -5.60
CA GLU A 286 -1.08 3.68 -4.52
C GLU A 286 -0.58 2.25 -4.34
N TYR A 287 -0.22 1.55 -5.41
CA TYR A 287 0.25 0.17 -5.33
C TYR A 287 1.62 0.08 -4.66
N TYR A 288 2.57 0.91 -5.08
CA TYR A 288 3.91 0.89 -4.49
C TYR A 288 3.93 1.45 -3.06
N ARG A 289 3.01 2.35 -2.71
CA ARG A 289 2.82 2.81 -1.33
C ARG A 289 2.54 1.65 -0.38
N ILE A 290 1.72 0.68 -0.79
CA ILE A 290 1.44 -0.52 0.00
C ILE A 290 2.75 -1.28 0.28
N LEU A 291 3.56 -1.52 -0.75
CA LEU A 291 4.85 -2.22 -0.61
C LEU A 291 5.81 -1.48 0.34
N VAL A 292 5.88 -0.15 0.27
CA VAL A 292 6.73 0.64 1.18
C VAL A 292 6.26 0.56 2.63
N ILE A 293 4.94 0.52 2.87
CA ILE A 293 4.38 0.34 4.21
C ILE A 293 4.63 -1.08 4.74
N GLU A 294 4.59 -2.09 3.88
CA GLU A 294 4.93 -3.47 4.24
C GLU A 294 6.40 -3.60 4.68
N GLU A 295 7.30 -2.80 4.10
CA GLU A 295 8.69 -2.68 4.55
C GLU A 295 8.86 -1.86 5.85
N GLY A 296 7.76 -1.43 6.47
CA GLY A 296 7.77 -0.75 7.77
C GLY A 296 8.00 0.76 7.73
N LEU A 297 7.82 1.39 6.56
CA LEU A 297 7.93 2.84 6.40
C LEU A 297 6.57 3.48 6.17
N ILE A 298 6.26 4.55 6.91
CA ILE A 298 4.98 5.26 6.80
C ILE A 298 5.22 6.66 6.19
N PRO A 299 4.40 7.07 5.20
CA PRO A 299 4.33 8.45 4.75
C PRO A 299 3.71 9.34 5.82
N VAL A 300 4.43 10.40 6.21
CA VAL A 300 3.98 11.39 7.20
C VAL A 300 4.05 12.80 6.60
N PRO A 301 3.00 13.62 6.74
CA PRO A 301 3.01 14.96 6.18
C PRO A 301 4.01 15.86 6.91
N LEU A 302 4.71 16.70 6.14
CA LEU A 302 5.57 17.75 6.67
C LEU A 302 4.71 18.96 7.07
N ILE A 303 4.97 19.46 8.28
CA ILE A 303 4.21 20.53 8.93
C ILE A 303 5.18 21.57 9.48
N GLY A 304 4.83 22.85 9.30
CA GLY A 304 5.74 23.95 9.57
C GLY A 304 6.05 24.07 11.05
N ALA A 305 7.25 24.55 11.37
CA ALA A 305 7.66 24.82 12.74
C ALA A 305 6.67 25.74 13.49
N ALA A 306 5.99 26.65 12.79
CA ALA A 306 4.96 27.53 13.35
C ALA A 306 3.73 26.76 13.85
N THR A 307 3.27 25.76 13.10
CA THR A 307 2.12 24.92 13.47
C THR A 307 2.42 24.03 14.67
N TYR A 308 3.67 23.60 14.84
CA TYR A 308 4.08 22.91 16.06
C TYR A 308 4.26 23.86 17.26
N LYS A 309 4.51 25.16 17.04
CA LYS A 309 4.57 26.16 18.12
C LYS A 309 3.20 26.56 18.64
N SER A 310 2.13 26.44 17.84
CA SER A 310 0.76 26.60 18.32
C SER A 310 0.28 25.43 19.17
N TYR A 311 1.02 24.30 19.17
CA TYR A 311 0.87 23.28 20.19
C TYR A 311 1.39 23.85 21.52
N ALA A 312 0.50 24.50 22.26
CA ALA A 312 0.62 24.53 23.69
C ALA A 312 0.11 23.16 24.17
N PRO A 313 0.98 22.27 24.69
CA PRO A 313 0.46 21.24 25.57
C PRO A 313 -0.39 21.97 26.60
N ARG A 314 -1.47 21.37 27.10
CA ARG A 314 -2.09 21.88 28.33
C ARG A 314 -1.07 21.74 29.45
N LEU A 315 -0.14 22.68 29.51
CA LEU A 315 0.92 22.78 30.49
C LEU A 315 0.21 23.13 31.79
N TYR A 316 0.48 22.29 32.81
CA TYR A 316 0.03 22.42 34.19
C TYR A 316 -1.39 21.95 34.51
N GLU A 317 -1.62 20.64 34.37
CA GLU A 317 -2.12 19.89 35.52
C GLU A 317 -1.07 18.82 35.85
N SER A 318 -0.13 19.15 36.74
CA SER A 318 0.50 18.08 37.54
C SER A 318 -0.63 17.28 38.17
N PRO A 319 -0.58 15.93 38.19
CA PRO A 319 -1.62 15.17 38.87
C PRO A 319 -1.62 15.55 40.35
N ALA A 320 -2.68 16.21 40.79
CA ALA A 320 -2.88 16.54 42.19
C ALA A 320 -3.18 15.25 42.98
N PHE A 321 -2.37 14.97 44.00
CA PHE A 321 -2.73 14.10 45.12
C PHE A 321 -2.19 14.82 46.37
N PRO A 322 -3.01 15.06 47.42
CA PRO A 322 -3.38 14.01 48.38
C PRO A 322 -4.72 14.28 49.11
N ASP A 323 -5.75 14.83 48.44
CA ASP A 323 -7.01 15.25 49.11
C ASP A 323 -8.30 14.71 48.46
N GLY A 324 -8.18 13.66 47.63
CA GLY A 324 -9.30 12.81 47.21
C GLY A 324 -10.37 13.48 46.34
N THR A 325 -10.18 13.48 45.01
CA THR A 325 -11.28 13.36 44.01
C THR A 325 -10.70 13.06 42.62
N GLU A 326 -11.51 12.39 41.78
CA GLU A 326 -11.15 11.34 40.82
C GLU A 326 -10.69 11.78 39.41
N ILE A 327 -9.92 10.89 38.73
CA ILE A 327 -9.75 10.88 37.26
C ILE A 327 -10.23 9.51 36.75
N GLU A 328 -11.25 9.52 35.88
CA GLU A 328 -11.76 8.32 35.21
C GLU A 328 -10.74 7.75 34.22
N ARG A 329 -10.55 6.43 34.31
CA ARG A 329 -9.57 5.61 33.57
C ARG A 329 -10.26 4.89 32.40
N THR A 330 -9.66 4.86 31.20
CA THR A 330 -10.17 4.00 30.10
C THR A 330 -9.20 2.92 29.60
N TYR A 331 -7.91 2.91 29.93
CA TYR A 331 -6.97 1.87 29.45
C TYR A 331 -5.98 1.37 30.50
N THR A 332 -5.72 0.05 30.50
CA THR A 332 -4.97 -0.69 31.53
C THR A 332 -3.58 -1.19 31.07
N LYS A 333 -3.05 -0.74 29.93
CA LYS A 333 -1.71 -1.15 29.44
C LYS A 333 -0.87 0.06 28.97
N PRO A 334 0.45 0.10 29.26
CA PRO A 334 1.36 1.14 28.77
C PRO A 334 1.52 1.06 27.24
N SER A 335 1.66 2.23 26.59
CA SER A 335 1.73 2.32 25.14
C SER A 335 3.18 2.26 24.66
N ARG A 336 3.47 1.39 23.70
CA ARG A 336 4.82 1.25 23.11
C ARG A 336 5.29 2.48 22.33
N PHE A 337 4.40 3.43 22.06
CA PHE A 337 4.61 4.53 21.09
C PHE A 337 4.76 5.91 21.75
N GLY A 338 4.66 6.01 23.08
CA GLY A 338 4.78 7.28 23.82
C GLY A 338 3.73 8.35 23.52
N ALA A 339 2.94 8.20 22.45
CA ALA A 339 1.94 9.19 22.01
C ALA A 339 0.70 9.23 22.92
N SER A 340 0.24 8.08 23.39
CA SER A 340 -0.86 7.99 24.35
C SER A 340 -0.44 8.28 25.81
N GLU A 341 0.87 8.29 26.11
CA GLU A 341 1.39 8.56 27.46
C GLU A 341 1.59 10.06 27.76
N VAL A 342 1.52 10.92 26.73
CA VAL A 342 1.53 12.38 26.90
C VAL A 342 0.11 12.97 27.08
N LEU A 343 -0.97 12.17 26.95
CA LEU A 343 -2.34 12.70 27.01
C LEU A 343 -3.38 12.03 27.90
N VAL A 344 -3.10 10.98 28.67
CA VAL A 344 -4.01 10.55 29.75
C VAL A 344 -3.23 10.01 30.94
N GLY A 345 -3.60 10.55 32.11
CA GLY A 345 -3.12 10.28 33.47
C GLY A 345 -2.50 8.91 33.75
N LEU A 346 -1.32 8.98 34.37
CA LEU A 346 -0.66 7.91 35.11
C LEU A 346 -1.65 7.15 36.01
N ASN A 347 -1.76 5.83 35.85
CA ASN A 347 -1.90 4.98 37.03
C ASN A 347 -1.39 3.55 36.85
N PHE A 348 -0.76 3.09 37.91
CA PHE A 348 0.08 1.90 38.03
C PHE A 348 -0.75 0.67 38.39
N ASP A 349 -0.40 -0.48 37.81
CA ASP A 349 -0.69 -1.77 38.46
C ASP A 349 0.28 -1.94 39.63
N ASN A 350 -0.21 -2.48 40.75
CA ASN A 350 0.49 -2.62 42.04
C ASN A 350 1.80 -3.46 42.02
N ASN A 351 2.34 -3.82 40.85
CA ASN A 351 3.57 -4.61 40.70
C ASN A 351 4.49 -4.18 39.53
N ALA A 352 4.26 -3.02 38.89
CA ALA A 352 5.17 -2.51 37.84
C ALA A 352 6.10 -1.42 38.39
N ASP A 353 7.38 -1.48 38.03
CA ASP A 353 8.43 -0.56 38.50
C ASP A 353 8.14 0.88 38.04
N ILE A 354 7.81 1.74 39.01
CA ILE A 354 7.34 3.11 38.81
C ILE A 354 8.38 3.96 38.05
N ASP A 355 9.66 3.61 38.17
CA ASP A 355 10.75 4.37 37.57
C ASP A 355 10.97 4.00 36.09
N GLU A 356 10.67 2.77 35.67
CA GLU A 356 10.73 2.34 34.26
C GLU A 356 9.64 3.02 33.42
N ALA A 357 8.42 3.11 33.97
CA ALA A 357 7.30 3.80 33.30
C ALA A 357 7.55 5.31 33.17
N LYS A 358 8.15 5.95 34.18
CA LYS A 358 8.56 7.36 34.09
C LYS A 358 9.65 7.57 33.04
N VAL A 359 10.63 6.67 32.97
CA VAL A 359 11.69 6.72 31.98
C VAL A 359 11.11 6.57 30.57
N ASN A 360 10.18 5.64 30.35
CA ASN A 360 9.53 5.46 29.05
C ASN A 360 8.67 6.67 28.65
N ALA A 361 7.93 7.27 29.58
CA ALA A 361 7.16 8.48 29.31
C ALA A 361 8.07 9.68 28.98
N ILE A 362 9.20 9.84 29.69
CA ILE A 362 10.20 10.89 29.40
C ILE A 362 10.86 10.64 28.05
N ILE A 363 11.19 9.38 27.72
CA ILE A 363 11.76 8.98 26.42
C ILE A 363 10.74 9.30 25.31
N GLY A 364 9.47 8.91 25.47
CA GLY A 364 8.41 9.20 24.53
C GLY A 364 8.20 10.70 24.30
N GLN A 365 8.16 11.49 25.37
CA GLN A 365 8.05 12.95 25.29
C GLN A 365 9.28 13.59 24.61
N THR A 366 10.49 13.11 24.91
CA THR A 366 11.73 13.58 24.31
C THR A 366 11.79 13.22 22.81
N GLN A 367 11.34 12.02 22.46
CA GLN A 367 11.27 11.54 21.08
C GLN A 367 10.22 12.31 20.28
N GLN A 368 9.07 12.64 20.86
CA GLN A 368 8.10 13.54 20.23
C GLN A 368 8.65 14.95 20.00
N GLN A 369 9.29 15.55 21.00
CA GLN A 369 9.94 16.86 20.83
C GLN A 369 11.06 16.81 19.78
N PHE A 370 11.77 15.70 19.69
CA PHE A 370 12.77 15.46 18.64
C PHE A 370 12.11 15.33 17.26
N LEU A 371 11.03 14.57 17.12
CA LEU A 371 10.30 14.41 15.85
C LEU A 371 9.66 15.73 15.39
N VAL A 372 9.18 16.55 16.31
CA VAL A 372 8.70 17.91 16.05
C VAL A 372 9.85 18.80 15.53
N ARG A 373 11.03 18.73 16.16
CA ARG A 373 12.22 19.48 15.70
C ARG A 373 12.73 18.99 14.35
N ILE A 374 12.77 17.69 14.11
CA ILE A 374 13.16 17.12 12.80
C ILE A 374 12.16 17.55 11.74
N GLY A 375 10.85 17.49 12.02
CA GLY A 375 9.82 17.95 11.11
C GLY A 375 9.94 19.43 10.73
N ALA A 376 10.29 20.26 11.71
CA ALA A 376 10.57 21.68 11.50
C ALA A 376 11.83 21.91 10.64
N ILE A 377 12.90 21.14 10.87
CA ILE A 377 14.17 21.23 10.13
C ILE A 377 14.02 20.75 8.69
N GLU A 378 13.34 19.63 8.45
CA GLU A 378 13.10 19.08 7.10
C GLU A 378 12.29 20.06 6.23
N MET A 379 11.41 20.86 6.84
CA MET A 379 10.69 21.92 6.13
C MET A 379 11.54 23.12 5.75
N GLU A 380 12.55 23.47 6.55
CA GLU A 380 13.48 24.58 6.27
C GLU A 380 14.55 24.19 5.22
N GLU A 381 14.94 22.92 5.13
CA GLU A 381 15.92 22.42 4.14
C GLU A 381 15.34 22.23 2.72
N THR A 382 14.01 22.30 2.56
CA THR A 382 13.37 22.16 1.26
C THR A 382 13.32 23.51 0.55
N GLU A 383 14.35 23.81 -0.27
CA GLU A 383 14.46 25.02 -1.10
C GLU A 383 13.14 25.36 -1.85
N PRO A 384 12.74 26.64 -1.96
CA PRO A 384 11.51 27.09 -2.61
C PRO A 384 11.54 26.98 -4.14
N HIS A 385 12.50 26.25 -4.71
CA HIS A 385 12.73 26.15 -6.16
C HIS A 385 12.03 24.94 -6.79
N SER A 386 10.71 24.87 -6.63
CA SER A 386 9.85 24.32 -7.68
C SER A 386 8.48 24.95 -7.55
N GLU A 387 8.08 25.73 -8.55
CA GLU A 387 6.68 26.09 -8.79
C GLU A 387 5.88 24.83 -9.17
N ARG A 388 5.66 23.94 -8.20
CA ARG A 388 4.67 22.86 -8.24
C ARG A 388 3.87 22.99 -6.95
N SER A 389 2.57 22.77 -7.07
CA SER A 389 1.53 23.06 -6.07
C SER A 389 1.98 22.77 -4.64
N ASN A 390 1.45 23.52 -3.67
CA ASN A 390 1.53 23.23 -2.24
C ASN A 390 0.95 21.84 -1.83
N ASP A 391 0.74 20.93 -2.80
CA ASP A 391 0.29 19.55 -2.59
C ASP A 391 1.38 18.73 -1.90
N GLU A 392 1.02 18.16 -0.76
CA GLU A 392 1.52 16.85 -0.32
C GLU A 392 3.04 16.72 -0.13
N ARG A 393 3.66 17.69 0.55
CA ARG A 393 5.01 17.44 1.11
C ARG A 393 4.94 16.37 2.20
N VAL A 394 5.46 15.19 1.90
CA VAL A 394 5.47 14.00 2.76
C VAL A 394 6.91 13.55 2.98
N THR A 395 7.18 12.98 4.15
CA THR A 395 8.44 12.33 4.52
C THR A 395 8.18 10.87 4.89
N LEU A 396 9.20 10.01 4.83
CA LEU A 396 9.09 8.60 5.22
C LEU A 396 9.75 8.36 6.58
N LEU A 397 9.00 7.78 7.51
CA LEU A 397 9.52 7.44 8.84
C LEU A 397 9.34 5.95 9.11
N HIS A 398 10.20 5.40 9.96
CA HIS A 398 9.96 4.09 10.56
C HIS A 398 8.56 4.07 11.19
N TRP A 399 7.80 3.00 10.98
CA TRP A 399 6.38 2.94 11.31
C TRP A 399 6.05 3.33 12.76
N ILE A 400 6.92 2.99 13.72
CA ILE A 400 6.79 3.40 15.14
C ILE A 400 6.75 4.93 15.26
N ASP A 401 7.75 5.61 14.70
CA ASP A 401 7.85 7.07 14.74
C ASP A 401 6.76 7.73 13.88
N GLY A 402 6.42 7.08 12.76
CA GLY A 402 5.38 7.55 11.85
C GLY A 402 4.00 7.55 12.49
N VAL A 403 3.62 6.46 13.15
CA VAL A 403 2.36 6.34 13.91
C VAL A 403 2.31 7.40 15.01
N ALA A 404 3.38 7.52 15.81
CA ALA A 404 3.45 8.49 16.89
C ALA A 404 3.30 9.94 16.37
N ARG A 405 3.99 10.28 15.27
CA ARG A 405 3.94 11.62 14.68
C ARG A 405 2.58 11.92 14.06
N LEU A 406 1.94 10.97 13.40
CA LEU A 406 0.61 11.14 12.83
C LEU A 406 -0.46 11.39 13.90
N VAL A 407 -0.42 10.64 15.01
CA VAL A 407 -1.34 10.83 16.13
C VAL A 407 -1.15 12.21 16.76
N LEU A 408 0.10 12.64 16.98
CA LEU A 408 0.41 13.97 17.49
C LEU A 408 -0.16 15.08 16.59
N ILE A 409 -0.10 14.90 15.27
CA ILE A 409 -0.61 15.90 14.32
C ILE A 409 -2.13 16.06 14.42
N LEU A 410 -2.88 15.00 14.74
CA LEU A 410 -4.33 15.07 14.93
C LEU A 410 -4.75 15.98 16.11
N GLU A 411 -3.83 16.26 17.04
CA GLU A 411 -4.08 17.14 18.19
C GLU A 411 -3.78 18.62 17.92
N LEU A 412 -3.14 18.92 16.79
CA LEU A 412 -2.82 20.30 16.42
C LEU A 412 -4.09 21.08 16.09
N GLU A 413 -4.01 22.41 16.19
CA GLU A 413 -5.14 23.29 15.85
C GLU A 413 -5.25 23.57 14.33
N ASP A 414 -4.22 23.23 13.56
CA ASP A 414 -4.16 23.48 12.13
C ASP A 414 -5.00 22.46 11.35
N LYS A 415 -6.09 22.95 10.77
CA LYS A 415 -7.02 22.17 9.95
C LYS A 415 -6.33 21.39 8.83
N SER A 416 -5.38 22.01 8.13
CA SER A 416 -4.68 21.37 7.00
C SER A 416 -3.76 20.24 7.49
N ALA A 417 -3.14 20.42 8.66
CA ALA A 417 -2.31 19.40 9.27
C ALA A 417 -3.15 18.19 9.71
N ILE A 418 -4.29 18.42 10.36
CA ILE A 418 -5.22 17.38 10.80
C ILE A 418 -5.72 16.54 9.61
N VAL A 419 -6.20 17.20 8.54
CA VAL A 419 -6.72 16.53 7.34
C VAL A 419 -5.65 15.61 6.75
N ARG A 420 -4.44 16.15 6.49
CA ARG A 420 -3.34 15.37 5.91
C ARG A 420 -2.91 14.21 6.81
N ALA A 421 -2.93 14.38 8.13
CA ALA A 421 -2.62 13.28 9.04
C ALA A 421 -3.69 12.19 9.03
N ALA A 422 -4.98 12.55 9.06
CA ALA A 422 -6.07 11.59 8.97
C ALA A 422 -6.06 10.82 7.64
N GLU A 423 -5.81 11.49 6.52
CA GLU A 423 -5.62 10.86 5.20
C GLU A 423 -4.41 9.91 5.18
N SER A 424 -3.29 10.34 5.78
CA SER A 424 -2.09 9.50 5.90
C SER A 424 -2.35 8.26 6.76
N ILE A 425 -3.10 8.39 7.86
CA ILE A 425 -3.55 7.26 8.69
C ILE A 425 -4.41 6.30 7.87
N ALA A 426 -5.36 6.83 7.10
CA ALA A 426 -6.22 6.02 6.24
C ALA A 426 -5.39 5.21 5.22
N SER A 427 -4.40 5.86 4.58
CA SER A 427 -3.50 5.24 3.62
C SER A 427 -2.55 4.21 4.24
N ALA A 428 -2.18 4.40 5.50
CA ALA A 428 -1.27 3.50 6.21
C ALA A 428 -1.97 2.21 6.69
N CYS A 429 -3.29 2.23 6.91
CA CYS A 429 -4.07 1.13 7.49
C CYS A 429 -4.33 -0.06 6.53
N ILE A 430 -3.28 -0.57 5.87
CA ILE A 430 -3.35 -1.67 4.90
C ILE A 430 -3.49 -3.05 5.55
N ASN A 431 -2.88 -3.25 6.73
CA ASN A 431 -2.82 -4.55 7.40
C ASN A 431 -3.26 -4.46 8.87
N GLU A 432 -3.44 -5.63 9.50
CA GLU A 432 -3.93 -5.69 10.88
C GLU A 432 -2.94 -5.10 11.87
N HIS A 433 -1.64 -5.29 11.62
CA HIS A 433 -0.59 -4.74 12.46
C HIS A 433 -0.69 -3.21 12.56
N MET A 434 -0.87 -2.51 11.43
CA MET A 434 -0.98 -1.05 11.43
C MET A 434 -2.25 -0.55 12.12
N ARG A 435 -3.39 -1.23 11.89
CA ARG A 435 -4.65 -0.90 12.57
C ARG A 435 -4.53 -1.00 14.08
N ILE A 436 -3.86 -2.03 14.58
CA ILE A 436 -3.59 -2.21 16.00
C ILE A 436 -2.58 -1.17 16.52
N ALA A 437 -1.55 -0.82 15.74
CA ALA A 437 -0.59 0.22 16.13
C ALA A 437 -1.25 1.59 16.34
N PHE A 438 -2.09 2.04 15.41
CA PHE A 438 -2.85 3.30 15.57
C PHE A 438 -3.86 3.25 16.72
N LYS A 439 -4.48 2.08 16.97
CA LYS A 439 -5.33 1.85 18.15
C LYS A 439 -4.53 2.04 19.44
N GLU A 440 -3.37 1.41 19.56
CA GLU A 440 -2.50 1.50 20.75
C GLU A 440 -1.91 2.90 20.97
N ALA A 441 -1.64 3.61 19.88
CA ALA A 441 -1.20 5.00 19.94
C ALA A 441 -2.32 5.98 20.31
N GLY A 442 -3.60 5.56 20.36
CA GLY A 442 -4.73 6.41 20.76
C GLY A 442 -5.33 7.25 19.63
N ALA A 443 -5.09 6.90 18.36
CA ALA A 443 -5.64 7.64 17.22
C ALA A 443 -7.18 7.68 17.22
N ILE A 444 -7.83 6.59 17.64
CA ILE A 444 -9.28 6.40 17.53
C ILE A 444 -10.06 7.48 18.29
N LYS A 445 -9.66 7.78 19.53
CA LYS A 445 -10.28 8.82 20.37
C LYS A 445 -10.25 10.19 19.68
N HIS A 446 -9.12 10.54 19.07
CA HIS A 446 -8.94 11.80 18.36
C HIS A 446 -9.81 11.84 17.10
N LEU A 447 -9.81 10.78 16.30
CA LEU A 447 -10.63 10.68 15.08
C LEU A 447 -12.14 10.75 15.39
N VAL A 448 -12.61 10.08 16.45
CA VAL A 448 -14.01 10.15 16.90
C VAL A 448 -14.40 11.58 17.28
N ARG A 449 -13.52 12.31 17.98
CA ARG A 449 -13.74 13.71 18.31
C ARG A 449 -13.81 14.60 17.06
N LEU A 450 -12.96 14.34 16.07
CA LEU A 450 -12.91 15.10 14.81
C LEU A 450 -14.16 14.92 13.94
N LEU A 451 -14.90 13.82 14.09
CA LEU A 451 -16.20 13.64 13.42
C LEU A 451 -17.24 14.71 13.84
N ALA A 452 -17.14 15.20 15.09
CA ALA A 452 -18.03 16.21 15.62
C ALA A 452 -17.68 17.65 15.20
N CYS A 453 -16.59 17.86 14.45
CA CYS A 453 -16.22 19.18 13.94
C CYS A 453 -17.17 19.63 12.82
N ASP A 454 -17.42 20.94 12.69
CA ASP A 454 -18.27 21.52 11.63
C ASP A 454 -17.62 21.49 10.24
N ASP A 455 -16.31 21.28 10.17
CA ASP A 455 -15.54 21.32 8.93
C ASP A 455 -15.67 20.00 8.15
N ASN A 456 -16.26 20.07 6.96
CA ASN A 456 -16.50 18.90 6.11
C ASN A 456 -15.19 18.21 5.68
N ALA A 457 -14.08 18.93 5.50
CA ALA A 457 -12.81 18.32 5.09
C ALA A 457 -12.22 17.47 6.23
N ILE A 458 -12.24 18.01 7.46
CA ILE A 458 -11.81 17.28 8.66
C ILE A 458 -12.70 16.05 8.89
N ARG A 459 -14.02 16.23 8.78
CA ARG A 459 -14.97 15.14 8.99
C ARG A 459 -14.81 14.02 7.96
N LEU A 460 -14.57 14.38 6.69
CA LEU A 460 -14.32 13.41 5.62
C LEU A 460 -13.05 12.61 5.89
N ALA A 461 -11.92 13.30 6.17
CA ALA A 461 -10.65 12.64 6.44
C ALA A 461 -10.72 11.75 7.69
N ALA A 462 -11.38 12.20 8.76
CA ALA A 462 -11.60 11.42 9.97
C ALA A 462 -12.48 10.19 9.72
N ALA A 463 -13.58 10.33 8.97
CA ALA A 463 -14.45 9.22 8.60
C ALA A 463 -13.72 8.20 7.72
N GLN A 464 -12.89 8.65 6.78
CA GLN A 464 -12.08 7.78 5.92
C GLN A 464 -11.02 7.02 6.72
N ALA A 465 -10.34 7.67 7.66
CA ALA A 465 -9.40 7.01 8.57
C ALA A 465 -10.10 5.94 9.42
N LEU A 466 -11.26 6.27 10.00
CA LEU A 466 -12.05 5.34 10.79
C LEU A 466 -12.57 4.16 9.97
N GLU A 467 -12.98 4.37 8.71
CA GLU A 467 -13.41 3.30 7.80
C GLU A 467 -12.30 2.26 7.58
N ARG A 468 -11.07 2.73 7.31
CA ARG A 468 -9.93 1.83 7.12
C ARG A 468 -9.53 1.11 8.41
N LEU A 469 -9.67 1.79 9.54
CA LEU A 469 -9.43 1.25 10.88
C LEU A 469 -10.48 0.21 11.30
N SER A 470 -11.77 0.43 11.00
CA SER A 470 -12.89 -0.43 11.39
C SER A 470 -12.94 -1.77 10.63
N ALA A 471 -12.06 -1.97 9.65
CA ALA A 471 -11.86 -3.30 9.06
C ALA A 471 -11.47 -4.33 10.14
N SER A 472 -10.77 -3.91 11.21
CA SER A 472 -10.45 -4.75 12.37
C SER A 472 -11.59 -4.80 13.38
N ASN A 473 -12.00 -6.03 13.77
CA ASN A 473 -13.03 -6.26 14.77
C ASN A 473 -12.64 -5.72 16.16
N VAL A 474 -11.35 -5.76 16.49
CA VAL A 474 -10.82 -5.22 17.76
C VAL A 474 -10.97 -3.70 17.78
N VAL A 475 -10.69 -3.06 16.66
CA VAL A 475 -10.79 -1.61 16.50
C VAL A 475 -12.24 -1.14 16.53
N CYS A 476 -13.19 -1.85 15.91
CA CYS A 476 -14.62 -1.55 16.00
C CYS A 476 -15.11 -1.40 17.46
N ARG A 477 -14.72 -2.32 18.35
CA ARG A 477 -15.08 -2.26 19.77
C ARG A 477 -14.53 -1.03 20.46
N VAL A 478 -13.33 -0.61 20.08
CA VAL A 478 -12.70 0.59 20.64
C VAL A 478 -13.40 1.86 20.13
N ILE A 479 -13.77 1.92 18.85
CA ILE A 479 -14.58 3.03 18.31
C ILE A 479 -15.90 3.16 19.08
N GLU A 480 -16.56 2.03 19.36
CA GLU A 480 -17.79 2.02 20.16
C GLU A 480 -17.53 2.46 21.62
N GLY A 481 -16.48 1.95 22.26
CA GLY A 481 -16.10 2.31 23.63
C GLY A 481 -15.72 3.79 23.80
N GLU A 482 -15.17 4.42 22.77
CA GLU A 482 -14.85 5.86 22.73
C GLU A 482 -16.05 6.74 22.33
N GLY A 483 -17.25 6.16 22.21
CA GLY A 483 -18.48 6.90 21.93
C GLY A 483 -18.69 7.27 20.45
N GLY A 484 -18.03 6.58 19.52
CA GLY A 484 -18.08 6.88 18.08
C GLY A 484 -19.46 6.78 17.42
N LEU A 485 -20.39 5.99 17.99
CA LEU A 485 -21.73 5.81 17.44
C LEU A 485 -22.53 7.12 17.36
N GLY A 486 -22.42 7.98 18.37
CA GLY A 486 -23.17 9.24 18.45
C GLY A 486 -22.84 10.20 17.29
N PRO A 487 -21.55 10.59 17.12
CA PRO A 487 -21.12 11.42 15.99
C PRO A 487 -21.50 10.83 14.64
N LEU A 488 -21.27 9.53 14.41
CA LEU A 488 -21.60 8.87 13.14
C LEU A 488 -23.10 8.94 12.81
N VAL A 489 -23.97 8.69 13.79
CA VAL A 489 -25.42 8.79 13.61
C VAL A 489 -25.86 10.25 13.40
N SER A 490 -25.24 11.21 14.09
CA SER A 490 -25.54 12.63 13.91
C SER A 490 -25.21 13.13 12.49
N ILE A 491 -24.11 12.66 11.91
CA ILE A 491 -23.72 12.95 10.53
C ILE A 491 -24.76 12.44 9.56
N LEU A 492 -25.24 11.21 9.77
CA LEU A 492 -26.23 10.59 8.89
C LEU A 492 -27.58 11.32 8.96
N LYS A 493 -28.02 11.76 10.14
CA LYS A 493 -29.28 12.50 10.33
C LYS A 493 -29.33 13.83 9.58
N CYS A 494 -28.20 14.44 9.25
CA CYS A 494 -28.13 15.71 8.52
C CYS A 494 -28.24 15.50 7.00
N SER A 495 -29.19 16.19 6.35
CA SER A 495 -29.37 16.14 4.88
C SER A 495 -28.26 16.86 4.10
N ASP A 496 -27.63 17.86 4.71
CA ASP A 496 -26.77 18.83 4.01
C ASP A 496 -25.29 18.40 3.96
N VAL A 497 -24.98 17.19 4.42
CA VAL A 497 -23.61 16.66 4.48
C VAL A 497 -23.23 16.03 3.14
N ALA A 498 -21.99 16.26 2.70
CA ALA A 498 -21.46 15.70 1.46
C ALA A 498 -21.60 14.16 1.41
N GLY A 499 -22.04 13.63 0.26
CA GLY A 499 -22.32 12.20 0.07
C GLY A 499 -21.16 11.27 0.44
N ALA A 500 -19.92 11.68 0.16
CA ALA A 500 -18.72 10.91 0.53
C ALA A 500 -18.59 10.73 2.06
N ILE A 501 -18.93 11.74 2.86
CA ILE A 501 -18.87 11.66 4.32
C ILE A 501 -19.94 10.70 4.84
N VAL A 502 -21.14 10.78 4.26
CA VAL A 502 -22.28 9.88 4.56
C VAL A 502 -21.88 8.43 4.28
N GLU A 503 -21.29 8.17 3.11
CA GLU A 503 -20.81 6.85 2.72
C GLU A 503 -19.78 6.28 3.71
N LYS A 504 -18.72 7.05 3.99
CA LYS A 504 -17.66 6.62 4.92
C LYS A 504 -18.20 6.38 6.33
N SER A 505 -19.08 7.25 6.81
CA SER A 505 -19.70 7.11 8.13
C SER A 505 -20.63 5.89 8.21
N LEU A 506 -21.39 5.62 7.14
CA LEU A 506 -22.26 4.47 7.05
C LEU A 506 -21.46 3.16 6.96
N ASN A 507 -20.31 3.17 6.27
CA ASN A 507 -19.39 2.02 6.21
C ASN A 507 -18.84 1.67 7.59
N VAL A 508 -18.39 2.68 8.35
CA VAL A 508 -17.92 2.49 9.73
C VAL A 508 -19.03 1.90 10.60
N LEU A 509 -20.25 2.48 10.55
CA LEU A 509 -21.39 1.97 11.31
C LEU A 509 -21.75 0.53 10.94
N GLY A 510 -21.83 0.22 9.64
CA GLY A 510 -22.10 -1.13 9.17
C GLY A 510 -21.07 -2.14 9.69
N GLN A 511 -19.79 -1.79 9.72
CA GLN A 511 -18.73 -2.65 10.23
C GLN A 511 -18.73 -2.81 11.76
N ILE A 512 -19.20 -1.82 12.50
CA ILE A 512 -19.37 -1.90 13.96
C ILE A 512 -20.60 -2.74 14.32
N LEU A 513 -21.68 -2.61 13.56
CA LEU A 513 -22.98 -3.23 13.83
C LEU A 513 -23.14 -4.62 13.19
N ASP A 514 -22.18 -5.09 12.39
CA ASP A 514 -22.24 -6.39 11.72
C ASP A 514 -22.41 -7.56 12.71
N PRO A 515 -23.56 -8.27 12.69
CA PRO A 515 -23.86 -9.37 13.61
C PRO A 515 -22.90 -10.56 13.48
N SER A 516 -22.33 -10.79 12.28
CA SER A 516 -21.45 -11.92 11.99
C SER A 516 -20.13 -11.83 12.78
N LYS A 517 -19.65 -10.60 13.03
CA LYS A 517 -18.45 -10.30 13.80
C LYS A 517 -18.65 -10.50 15.30
N GLU A 518 -19.87 -10.33 15.80
CA GLU A 518 -20.19 -10.57 17.22
C GLU A 518 -20.19 -12.08 17.56
N MET A 519 -20.60 -12.93 16.61
CA MET A 519 -20.68 -14.38 16.81
C MET A 519 -19.32 -15.07 16.74
N GLN A 520 -18.41 -14.67 15.83
CA GLN A 520 -17.06 -15.26 15.72
C GLN A 520 -16.23 -15.11 17.00
N LEU A 521 -16.44 -14.05 17.78
CA LEU A 521 -15.67 -13.79 19.01
C LEU A 521 -16.19 -14.57 20.22
N LYS A 522 -17.48 -14.93 20.25
CA LYS A 522 -18.05 -15.79 21.30
C LYS A 522 -17.53 -17.24 21.22
N PHE A 523 -17.01 -17.67 20.07
CA PHE A 523 -16.46 -19.02 19.86
C PHE A 523 -14.93 -19.12 20.00
N TYR A 524 -14.17 -18.05 19.74
CA TYR A 524 -12.69 -18.10 19.76
C TYR A 524 -12.00 -17.41 20.95
N ASP A 525 -12.73 -16.62 21.76
CA ASP A 525 -12.19 -16.06 23.02
C ASP A 525 -12.50 -16.96 24.25
N GLY A 526 -13.01 -18.17 24.00
CA GLY A 526 -13.09 -19.25 24.97
C GLY A 526 -11.71 -19.87 25.20
N SER A 527 -10.86 -19.15 25.95
CA SER A 527 -9.57 -19.56 26.52
C SER A 527 -9.22 -21.06 26.39
N VAL A 528 -8.57 -21.43 25.29
CA VAL A 528 -7.74 -22.66 25.25
C VAL A 528 -6.37 -22.28 25.80
N ASN A 529 -6.28 -22.25 27.13
CA ASN A 529 -5.01 -22.45 27.81
C ASN A 529 -5.26 -23.10 29.16
N GLY A 530 -5.13 -24.42 29.17
CA GLY A 530 -4.91 -25.17 30.38
C GLY A 530 -3.56 -24.77 30.98
N SER A 531 -3.60 -23.96 32.02
CA SER A 531 -2.58 -23.99 33.06
C SER A 531 -3.23 -23.60 34.39
N GLU A 532 -3.72 -24.61 35.08
CA GLU A 532 -3.79 -24.55 36.53
C GLU A 532 -2.37 -24.34 37.07
N LYS A 533 -2.16 -23.28 37.86
CA LYS A 533 -1.46 -23.40 39.14
C LYS A 533 -1.73 -22.23 40.08
N VAL A 534 -2.62 -22.53 41.05
CA VAL A 534 -2.43 -22.34 42.49
C VAL A 534 -2.07 -20.92 42.99
N PHE A 535 -3.01 -20.27 43.70
CA PHE A 535 -2.85 -20.06 45.16
C PHE A 535 -4.17 -19.59 45.82
N GLY A 536 -4.70 -20.46 46.70
CA GLY A 536 -5.17 -20.08 48.04
C GLY A 536 -6.52 -19.37 48.20
N ARG A 537 -7.63 -20.10 48.17
CA ARG A 537 -8.86 -19.71 48.89
C ARG A 537 -8.85 -20.33 50.29
N ALA A 538 -8.81 -19.48 51.31
CA ALA A 538 -9.12 -19.88 52.68
C ALA A 538 -10.59 -20.34 52.76
N LYS A 539 -10.78 -21.52 53.35
CA LYS A 539 -12.07 -22.09 53.71
C LYS A 539 -12.71 -21.28 54.83
N ASN A 540 -14.01 -21.03 54.72
CA ASN A 540 -14.96 -21.39 55.76
C ASN A 540 -16.38 -21.46 55.21
N ASP A 541 -16.88 -22.69 55.19
CA ASP A 541 -18.21 -23.21 55.51
C ASP A 541 -19.48 -22.37 55.30
N GLY A 542 -20.49 -23.07 54.73
CA GLY A 542 -21.83 -23.02 55.32
C GLY A 542 -23.04 -22.90 54.39
N SER A 543 -23.30 -23.94 53.58
CA SER A 543 -24.62 -24.57 53.40
C SER A 543 -25.87 -23.76 52.95
N THR A 544 -26.48 -24.31 51.88
CA THR A 544 -27.93 -24.48 51.60
C THR A 544 -28.81 -23.31 51.14
N GLY A 545 -29.46 -23.53 49.98
CA GLY A 545 -30.86 -23.12 49.78
C GLY A 545 -31.17 -22.54 48.40
N LEU A 546 -31.88 -23.31 47.57
CA LEU A 546 -32.62 -22.81 46.40
C LEU A 546 -33.50 -21.59 46.78
N SER A 547 -33.55 -20.57 45.93
CA SER A 547 -34.82 -20.14 45.30
C SER A 547 -34.60 -18.99 44.31
N SER A 548 -35.30 -19.15 43.19
CA SER A 548 -35.68 -18.12 42.23
C SER A 548 -36.24 -16.86 42.90
N THR A 549 -35.72 -15.69 42.53
CA THR A 549 -36.52 -14.47 42.49
C THR A 549 -35.96 -13.53 41.44
N GLU A 550 -36.85 -13.14 40.54
CA GLU A 550 -36.66 -12.14 39.52
C GLU A 550 -36.19 -10.82 40.14
N GLN A 551 -35.19 -10.20 39.50
CA GLN A 551 -35.18 -8.75 39.36
C GLN A 551 -34.61 -8.41 37.99
N ALA A 552 -35.53 -8.33 37.03
CA ALA A 552 -35.32 -7.68 35.75
C ALA A 552 -35.05 -6.19 36.00
N ALA A 553 -33.78 -5.84 36.17
CA ALA A 553 -33.31 -4.50 35.89
C ALA A 553 -33.05 -4.43 34.39
N SER A 554 -33.96 -3.78 33.65
CA SER A 554 -33.78 -3.38 32.26
C SER A 554 -32.55 -2.49 32.16
N LYS A 555 -31.37 -3.09 31.94
CA LYS A 555 -30.23 -2.36 31.39
C LYS A 555 -30.62 -2.01 29.96
N THR A 556 -31.12 -0.80 29.76
CA THR A 556 -31.30 -0.19 28.45
C THR A 556 -29.96 -0.31 27.71
N ASN A 557 -29.96 -1.01 26.56
CA ASN A 557 -28.79 -1.01 25.69
C ASN A 557 -28.58 0.45 25.23
N PRO A 558 -27.40 1.07 25.46
CA PRO A 558 -27.15 2.45 25.03
C PRO A 558 -27.25 2.62 23.50
N ARG A 559 -27.22 1.50 22.76
CA ARG A 559 -27.47 1.45 21.31
C ARG A 559 -28.90 1.83 20.93
N ASN A 560 -29.91 1.53 21.75
CA ASN A 560 -31.32 1.72 21.40
C ASN A 560 -31.75 3.19 21.47
N ASP A 561 -31.11 3.98 22.34
CA ASP A 561 -31.44 5.40 22.48
C ASP A 561 -30.88 6.26 21.33
N ILE A 562 -29.84 5.78 20.64
CA ILE A 562 -29.19 6.50 19.52
C ILE A 562 -29.89 6.21 18.18
N LEU A 563 -30.44 5.01 18.02
CA LEU A 563 -31.08 4.52 16.79
C LEU A 563 -32.58 4.87 16.75
N ASP A 564 -32.88 6.17 16.69
CA ASP A 564 -34.26 6.69 16.70
C ASP A 564 -34.97 6.65 15.33
N SER A 565 -36.25 7.05 15.30
CA SER A 565 -37.06 7.08 14.08
C SER A 565 -36.56 8.05 13.01
N VAL A 566 -35.83 9.10 13.39
CA VAL A 566 -35.22 10.04 12.44
C VAL A 566 -34.06 9.37 11.70
N PHE A 567 -33.25 8.60 12.44
CA PHE A 567 -32.18 7.81 11.86
C PHE A 567 -32.71 6.74 10.89
N THR A 568 -33.76 6.01 11.26
CA THR A 568 -34.36 4.99 10.37
C THR A 568 -34.96 5.62 9.11
N ALA A 569 -35.66 6.75 9.22
CA ALA A 569 -36.21 7.48 8.09
C ALA A 569 -35.12 7.86 7.07
N ARG A 570 -33.98 8.32 7.57
CA ARG A 570 -32.86 8.72 6.74
C ARG A 570 -32.15 7.54 6.07
N LEU A 571 -32.01 6.40 6.73
CA LEU A 571 -31.48 5.18 6.09
C LEU A 571 -32.38 4.70 4.95
N VAL A 572 -33.71 4.80 5.10
CA VAL A 572 -34.66 4.49 4.01
C VAL A 572 -34.54 5.47 2.86
N GLU A 573 -34.20 6.73 3.11
CA GLU A 573 -33.88 7.69 2.05
C GLU A 573 -32.58 7.32 1.32
N ILE A 574 -31.56 6.87 2.04
CA ILE A 574 -30.30 6.39 1.45
C ILE A 574 -30.54 5.13 0.59
N LEU A 575 -31.47 4.24 0.96
CA LEU A 575 -31.87 3.10 0.12
C LEU A 575 -32.44 3.53 -1.25
N LYS A 576 -32.99 4.75 -1.36
CA LYS A 576 -33.51 5.29 -2.63
C LYS A 576 -32.42 5.94 -3.50
N SER A 577 -31.21 6.11 -2.96
CA SER A 577 -30.08 6.70 -3.67
C SER A 577 -29.58 5.79 -4.81
N PRO A 578 -28.95 6.32 -5.87
CA PRO A 578 -28.54 5.53 -7.03
C PRO A 578 -27.27 4.69 -6.81
N SER A 579 -26.61 4.79 -5.66
CA SER A 579 -25.35 4.11 -5.36
C SER A 579 -25.61 2.73 -4.73
N PRO A 580 -25.22 1.61 -5.37
CA PRO A 580 -25.44 0.28 -4.83
C PRO A 580 -24.66 0.04 -3.53
N SER A 581 -23.45 0.57 -3.41
CA SER A 581 -22.67 0.49 -2.17
C SER A 581 -23.39 1.15 -0.99
N LEU A 582 -23.98 2.34 -1.18
CA LEU A 582 -24.80 2.99 -0.15
C LEU A 582 -26.06 2.18 0.19
N GLN A 583 -26.72 1.62 -0.82
CA GLN A 583 -27.91 0.78 -0.63
C GLN A 583 -27.59 -0.47 0.19
N GLU A 584 -26.51 -1.18 -0.14
CA GLU A 584 -26.06 -2.38 0.57
C GLU A 584 -25.85 -2.11 2.07
N LYS A 585 -25.15 -1.02 2.37
CA LYS A 585 -24.77 -0.66 3.75
C LYS A 585 -25.97 -0.14 4.53
N ALA A 586 -26.83 0.67 3.91
CA ALA A 586 -28.07 1.11 4.53
C ALA A 586 -28.99 -0.07 4.85
N ALA A 587 -29.14 -1.03 3.93
CA ALA A 587 -29.93 -2.25 4.16
C ALA A 587 -29.36 -3.08 5.31
N SER A 588 -28.03 -3.23 5.37
CA SER A 588 -27.36 -4.00 6.44
C SER A 588 -27.50 -3.35 7.82
N VAL A 589 -27.41 -2.01 7.90
CA VAL A 589 -27.64 -1.29 9.16
C VAL A 589 -29.11 -1.35 9.57
N LEU A 590 -30.06 -1.23 8.62
CA LEU A 590 -31.49 -1.40 8.90
C LEU A 590 -31.84 -2.81 9.39
N GLU A 591 -31.16 -3.84 8.86
CA GLU A 591 -31.33 -5.20 9.35
C GLU A 591 -30.89 -5.32 10.81
N PHE A 592 -29.77 -4.70 11.19
CA PHE A 592 -29.35 -4.64 12.58
C PHE A 592 -30.35 -3.88 13.47
N VAL A 593 -30.89 -2.75 13.00
CA VAL A 593 -31.94 -2.02 13.72
C VAL A 593 -33.15 -2.94 13.93
N ALA A 594 -33.55 -3.71 12.92
CA ALA A 594 -34.64 -4.67 13.02
C ALA A 594 -34.36 -5.83 14.00
N LEU A 595 -33.09 -6.23 14.16
CA LEU A 595 -32.68 -7.22 15.16
C LEU A 595 -32.73 -6.67 16.60
N THR A 596 -32.45 -5.37 16.75
CA THR A 596 -32.26 -4.76 18.08
C THR A 596 -33.54 -4.17 18.66
N ASP A 597 -34.49 -3.74 17.80
CA ASP A 597 -35.83 -3.30 18.19
C ASP A 597 -36.89 -4.35 17.79
N PRO A 598 -37.33 -5.23 18.72
CA PRO A 598 -38.39 -6.20 18.45
C PRO A 598 -39.74 -5.57 18.14
N SER A 599 -39.95 -4.30 18.52
CA SER A 599 -41.20 -3.58 18.28
C SER A 599 -41.29 -3.04 16.85
N LEU A 600 -40.15 -2.89 16.17
CA LEU A 600 -39.99 -2.32 14.83
C LEU A 600 -40.69 -0.96 14.66
N THR A 601 -40.97 -0.24 15.75
CA THR A 601 -41.82 0.96 15.73
C THR A 601 -41.21 2.07 14.87
N ALA A 602 -39.88 2.21 14.93
CA ALA A 602 -39.13 3.15 14.11
C ALA A 602 -39.16 2.81 12.60
N ILE A 603 -39.21 1.52 12.24
CA ILE A 603 -39.25 1.06 10.84
C ILE A 603 -40.69 1.14 10.30
N ILE A 604 -41.69 0.78 11.11
CA ILE A 604 -43.12 0.83 10.74
C ILE A 604 -43.58 2.26 10.47
N SER A 605 -43.00 3.25 11.16
CA SER A 605 -43.31 4.67 10.95
C SER A 605 -42.79 5.23 9.61
N VAL A 606 -42.00 4.44 8.86
CA VAL A 606 -41.29 4.85 7.65
C VAL A 606 -41.69 3.97 6.47
N ASP A 607 -41.71 4.56 5.27
CA ASP A 607 -42.03 3.89 4.01
C ASP A 607 -40.86 3.02 3.48
N ILE A 608 -40.59 1.94 4.22
CA ILE A 608 -39.54 0.95 3.90
C ILE A 608 -39.80 0.21 2.59
N GLU A 609 -41.07 0.04 2.22
CA GLU A 609 -41.49 -0.62 0.98
C GLU A 609 -40.94 0.09 -0.25
N ASN A 610 -41.14 1.41 -0.34
CA ASN A 610 -40.60 2.19 -1.46
C ASN A 610 -39.07 2.23 -1.46
N GLY A 611 -38.43 2.18 -0.29
CA GLY A 611 -36.97 2.06 -0.18
C GLY A 611 -36.46 0.77 -0.83
N LEU A 612 -37.00 -0.38 -0.42
CA LEU A 612 -36.63 -1.69 -0.95
C LEU A 612 -36.96 -1.83 -2.44
N ASN A 613 -38.15 -1.40 -2.86
CA ASN A 613 -38.54 -1.42 -4.28
C ASN A 613 -37.60 -0.58 -5.13
N SER A 614 -37.18 0.60 -4.66
CA SER A 614 -36.21 1.43 -5.37
C SER A 614 -34.87 0.73 -5.52
N THR A 615 -34.36 0.09 -4.46
CA THR A 615 -33.10 -0.69 -4.52
C THR A 615 -33.17 -1.81 -5.55
N PHE A 616 -34.26 -2.61 -5.53
CA PHE A 616 -34.44 -3.71 -6.48
C PHE A 616 -34.61 -3.21 -7.92
N GLN A 617 -35.46 -2.21 -8.17
CA GLN A 617 -35.73 -1.69 -9.51
C GLN A 617 -34.53 -0.95 -10.12
N GLN A 618 -33.82 -0.13 -9.35
CA GLN A 618 -32.63 0.57 -9.84
C GLN A 618 -31.50 -0.40 -10.17
N SER A 619 -31.33 -1.45 -9.35
CA SER A 619 -30.36 -2.50 -9.64
C SER A 619 -30.76 -3.29 -10.89
N LEU A 620 -32.05 -3.61 -11.06
CA LEU A 620 -32.58 -4.26 -12.27
C LEU A 620 -32.38 -3.41 -13.52
N LEU A 621 -32.65 -2.10 -13.46
CA LEU A 621 -32.45 -1.17 -14.58
C LEU A 621 -30.99 -1.11 -15.03
N LYS A 622 -30.05 -1.14 -14.08
CA LYS A 622 -28.62 -1.22 -14.40
C LYS A 622 -28.27 -2.55 -15.07
N ILE A 623 -28.81 -3.65 -14.55
CA ILE A 623 -28.60 -4.98 -15.13
C ILE A 623 -29.20 -5.07 -16.54
N SER A 624 -30.36 -4.46 -16.80
CA SER A 624 -31.05 -4.50 -18.10
C SER A 624 -30.46 -3.55 -19.13
N ALA A 625 -30.04 -2.35 -18.75
CA ALA A 625 -29.36 -1.41 -19.64
C ALA A 625 -28.05 -2.00 -20.23
N ASN A 626 -27.45 -2.96 -19.52
CA ASN A 626 -26.22 -3.64 -19.90
C ASN A 626 -26.42 -4.78 -20.92
N MET A 627 -27.67 -5.18 -21.21
CA MET A 627 -27.98 -6.20 -22.22
C MET A 627 -28.22 -5.60 -23.61
N GLU A 628 -28.39 -4.28 -23.73
CA GLU A 628 -28.62 -3.57 -25.00
C GLU A 628 -27.35 -2.97 -25.63
N SER A 629 -26.21 -3.00 -24.93
CA SER A 629 -24.94 -2.51 -25.47
C SER A 629 -24.20 -3.61 -26.24
N ASP A 630 -24.66 -3.87 -27.47
CA ASP A 630 -23.99 -4.68 -28.49
C ASP A 630 -22.69 -3.99 -29.00
N MET A 631 -21.72 -3.77 -28.12
CA MET A 631 -20.34 -3.46 -28.53
C MET A 631 -19.46 -4.59 -28.01
N GLU A 632 -19.36 -5.63 -28.84
CA GLU A 632 -18.35 -6.68 -28.74
C GLU A 632 -16.97 -6.04 -28.49
N ASP A 633 -16.24 -6.57 -27.49
CA ASP A 633 -14.80 -6.42 -27.23
C ASP A 633 -14.24 -5.53 -26.10
N GLN A 634 -15.02 -4.98 -25.16
CA GLN A 634 -14.43 -4.54 -23.87
C GLN A 634 -15.35 -4.80 -22.65
N PHE A 635 -15.23 -5.98 -22.04
CA PHE A 635 -15.58 -6.16 -20.62
C PHE A 635 -14.66 -5.26 -19.78
N SER A 636 -15.03 -3.99 -19.62
CA SER A 636 -14.27 -3.10 -18.74
C SER A 636 -14.36 -3.61 -17.29
N VAL A 637 -13.25 -3.59 -16.55
CA VAL A 637 -13.19 -3.97 -15.13
C VAL A 637 -14.23 -3.21 -14.29
N ALA A 638 -14.55 -1.97 -14.68
CA ALA A 638 -15.56 -1.16 -14.01
C ALA A 638 -16.97 -1.79 -14.09
N HIS A 639 -17.33 -2.42 -15.21
CA HIS A 639 -18.65 -3.08 -15.36
C HIS A 639 -18.79 -4.29 -14.43
N ALA A 640 -17.72 -5.07 -14.24
CA ALA A 640 -17.73 -6.21 -13.34
C ALA A 640 -17.91 -5.78 -11.88
N ILE A 641 -17.25 -4.68 -11.47
CA ILE A 641 -17.37 -4.10 -10.13
C ILE A 641 -18.79 -3.60 -9.88
N GLU A 642 -19.36 -2.84 -10.82
CA GLU A 642 -20.74 -2.31 -10.66
C GLU A 642 -21.79 -3.42 -10.55
N LEU A 643 -21.63 -4.52 -11.31
CA LEU A 643 -22.52 -5.67 -11.23
C LEU A 643 -22.37 -6.40 -9.89
N GLU A 644 -21.14 -6.50 -9.35
CA GLU A 644 -20.88 -7.09 -8.04
C GLU A 644 -21.51 -6.25 -6.92
N GLU A 645 -21.32 -4.92 -6.93
CA GLU A 645 -21.92 -4.00 -5.97
C GLU A 645 -23.46 -4.05 -6.02
N ALA A 646 -24.06 -4.09 -7.21
CA ALA A 646 -25.50 -4.25 -7.38
C ALA A 646 -26.00 -5.58 -6.79
N GLY A 647 -25.27 -6.67 -7.02
CA GLY A 647 -25.56 -7.96 -6.41
C GLY A 647 -25.55 -7.91 -4.88
N LEU A 648 -24.52 -7.29 -4.28
CA LEU A 648 -24.42 -7.14 -2.84
C LEU A 648 -25.59 -6.32 -2.26
N ALA A 649 -25.96 -5.22 -2.92
CA ALA A 649 -27.11 -4.39 -2.53
C ALA A 649 -28.42 -5.18 -2.52
N ILE A 650 -28.69 -5.94 -3.60
CA ILE A 650 -29.86 -6.82 -3.71
C ILE A 650 -29.88 -7.87 -2.60
N SER A 651 -28.73 -8.49 -2.33
CA SER A 651 -28.60 -9.51 -1.29
C SER A 651 -28.91 -8.92 0.08
N ALA A 652 -28.34 -7.76 0.42
CA ALA A 652 -28.60 -7.05 1.67
C ALA A 652 -30.07 -6.62 1.81
N ALA A 653 -30.69 -6.09 0.74
CA ALA A 653 -32.10 -5.73 0.74
C ALA A 653 -33.01 -6.97 0.91
N SER A 654 -32.67 -8.10 0.28
CA SER A 654 -33.41 -9.36 0.42
C SER A 654 -33.30 -9.94 1.83
N ARG A 655 -32.13 -9.82 2.48
CA ARG A 655 -31.93 -10.17 3.90
C ARG A 655 -32.82 -9.34 4.80
N LEU A 656 -32.78 -8.02 4.63
CA LEU A 656 -33.63 -7.09 5.38
C LEU A 656 -35.11 -7.44 5.21
N LEU A 657 -35.60 -7.60 3.97
CA LEU A 657 -36.98 -7.97 3.70
C LEU A 657 -37.35 -9.29 4.38
N THR A 658 -36.51 -10.31 4.25
CA THR A 658 -36.69 -11.62 4.91
C THR A 658 -36.87 -11.46 6.42
N ARG A 659 -36.14 -10.56 7.07
CA ARG A 659 -36.27 -10.27 8.50
C ARG A 659 -37.54 -9.51 8.83
N LEU A 660 -37.88 -8.49 8.05
CA LEU A 660 -39.10 -7.71 8.26
C LEU A 660 -40.37 -8.58 8.15
N LEU A 661 -40.34 -9.63 7.32
CA LEU A 661 -41.42 -10.61 7.19
C LEU A 661 -41.68 -11.45 8.46
N ASP A 662 -40.77 -11.48 9.43
CA ASP A 662 -41.03 -12.12 10.73
C ASP A 662 -42.11 -11.36 11.53
N SER A 663 -42.26 -10.05 11.30
CA SER A 663 -43.26 -9.23 11.97
C SER A 663 -44.63 -9.30 11.29
N LYS A 664 -45.68 -9.56 12.07
CA LYS A 664 -47.06 -9.58 11.57
C LYS A 664 -47.53 -8.19 11.08
N GLN A 665 -47.16 -7.13 11.78
CA GLN A 665 -47.63 -5.78 11.47
C GLN A 665 -47.07 -5.25 10.15
N ILE A 666 -45.85 -5.65 9.78
CA ILE A 666 -45.25 -5.30 8.49
C ILE A 666 -45.84 -6.16 7.37
N ARG A 667 -46.09 -7.46 7.62
CA ARG A 667 -46.76 -8.33 6.64
C ARG A 667 -48.10 -7.77 6.16
N ASP A 668 -48.91 -7.20 7.06
CA ASP A 668 -50.22 -6.66 6.70
C ASP A 668 -50.13 -5.39 5.82
N ASN A 669 -48.98 -4.71 5.78
CA ASN A 669 -48.76 -3.47 5.04
C ASN A 669 -48.02 -3.64 3.70
N LEU A 670 -47.33 -4.77 3.47
CA LEU A 670 -46.48 -4.97 2.29
C LEU A 670 -47.25 -5.51 1.08
N ASN A 671 -46.93 -5.01 -0.12
CA ASN A 671 -47.39 -5.61 -1.37
C ASN A 671 -46.53 -6.83 -1.78
N PHE A 672 -46.92 -8.02 -1.32
CA PHE A 672 -46.23 -9.27 -1.67
C PHE A 672 -46.09 -9.51 -3.18
N SER A 673 -47.09 -9.15 -3.98
CA SER A 673 -47.08 -9.44 -5.43
C SER A 673 -45.96 -8.69 -6.15
N SER A 674 -45.79 -7.40 -5.86
CA SER A 674 -44.73 -6.56 -6.45
C SER A 674 -43.34 -7.08 -6.13
N PHE A 675 -43.09 -7.48 -4.87
CA PHE A 675 -41.80 -8.03 -4.46
C PHE A 675 -41.52 -9.38 -5.09
N ILE A 676 -42.52 -10.27 -5.18
CA ILE A 676 -42.36 -11.57 -5.82
C ILE A 676 -41.98 -11.40 -7.29
N ASP A 677 -42.70 -10.57 -8.04
CA ASP A 677 -42.42 -10.36 -9.47
C ASP A 677 -41.02 -9.77 -9.68
N THR A 678 -40.66 -8.76 -8.89
CA THR A 678 -39.34 -8.11 -8.99
C THR A 678 -38.19 -9.07 -8.64
N LEU A 679 -38.33 -9.85 -7.56
CA LEU A 679 -37.29 -10.79 -7.13
C LEU A 679 -37.15 -11.98 -8.11
N ARG A 680 -38.22 -12.40 -8.79
CA ARG A 680 -38.16 -13.41 -9.86
C ARG A 680 -37.35 -12.92 -11.05
N GLU A 681 -37.55 -11.67 -11.47
CA GLU A 681 -36.75 -11.04 -12.53
C GLU A 681 -35.27 -10.92 -12.14
N ILE A 682 -35.00 -10.51 -10.89
CA ILE A 682 -33.63 -10.45 -10.35
C ILE A 682 -32.97 -11.84 -10.35
N LEU A 683 -33.70 -12.88 -9.93
CA LEU A 683 -33.17 -14.24 -9.87
C LEU A 683 -32.75 -14.75 -11.26
N LYS A 684 -33.55 -14.42 -12.29
CA LYS A 684 -33.29 -14.76 -13.71
C LYS A 684 -32.14 -13.96 -14.33
N SER A 685 -31.75 -12.86 -13.71
CA SER A 685 -30.70 -11.98 -14.23
C SER A 685 -29.28 -12.52 -14.01
N ASN A 686 -28.30 -11.84 -14.62
CA ASN A 686 -26.88 -12.20 -14.59
C ASN A 686 -26.14 -11.75 -13.31
N ILE A 687 -26.83 -11.51 -12.19
CA ILE A 687 -26.17 -11.14 -10.93
C ILE A 687 -25.27 -12.27 -10.40
N PRO A 688 -24.22 -11.95 -9.63
CA PRO A 688 -23.34 -12.95 -9.03
C PRO A 688 -24.13 -13.97 -8.21
N LEU A 689 -23.75 -15.25 -8.35
CA LEU A 689 -24.47 -16.36 -7.74
C LEU A 689 -24.58 -16.25 -6.21
N ARG A 690 -23.51 -15.82 -5.54
CA ARG A 690 -23.49 -15.60 -4.07
C ARG A 690 -24.58 -14.63 -3.59
N SER A 691 -24.99 -13.69 -4.45
CA SER A 691 -26.03 -12.72 -4.15
C SER A 691 -27.43 -13.28 -4.32
N LYS A 692 -27.59 -14.35 -5.12
CA LYS A 692 -28.88 -15.01 -5.37
C LYS A 692 -29.40 -15.80 -4.17
N ASP A 693 -28.53 -16.23 -3.25
CA ASP A 693 -28.87 -16.99 -2.05
C ASP A 693 -30.00 -16.36 -1.25
N TRP A 694 -29.84 -15.08 -0.94
CA TRP A 694 -30.79 -14.35 -0.11
C TRP A 694 -32.03 -13.92 -0.89
N VAL A 695 -31.89 -13.73 -2.21
CA VAL A 695 -33.04 -13.53 -3.12
C VAL A 695 -33.94 -14.77 -3.10
N ALA A 696 -33.34 -15.96 -3.28
CA ALA A 696 -34.03 -17.24 -3.25
C ALA A 696 -34.69 -17.51 -1.89
N ALA A 697 -33.95 -17.33 -0.79
CA ALA A 697 -34.49 -17.49 0.56
C ALA A 697 -35.67 -16.54 0.85
N CYS A 698 -35.55 -15.29 0.40
CA CYS A 698 -36.61 -14.30 0.54
C CYS A 698 -37.86 -14.68 -0.28
N LEU A 699 -37.68 -15.12 -1.53
CA LEU A 699 -38.76 -15.58 -2.41
C LEU A 699 -39.52 -16.77 -1.81
N VAL A 700 -38.81 -17.77 -1.29
CA VAL A 700 -39.42 -18.95 -0.64
C VAL A 700 -40.20 -18.55 0.61
N LYS A 701 -39.69 -17.59 1.39
CA LYS A 701 -40.41 -17.08 2.56
C LYS A 701 -41.68 -16.32 2.17
N LEU A 702 -41.59 -15.43 1.18
CA LEU A 702 -42.74 -14.68 0.65
C LEU A 702 -43.83 -15.60 0.08
N SER A 703 -43.44 -16.67 -0.62
CA SER A 703 -44.40 -17.64 -1.18
C SER A 703 -45.13 -18.41 -0.07
N SER A 704 -44.39 -18.86 0.96
CA SER A 704 -44.99 -19.55 2.11
C SER A 704 -46.00 -18.71 2.88
N LEU A 705 -45.81 -17.39 2.90
CA LEU A 705 -46.64 -16.44 3.66
C LEU A 705 -47.83 -15.92 2.86
N SER A 706 -47.69 -15.76 1.55
CA SER A 706 -48.73 -15.23 0.67
C SER A 706 -49.80 -16.27 0.29
N GLY A 707 -49.58 -17.56 0.61
CA GLY A 707 -50.50 -18.64 0.23
C GLY A 707 -50.63 -18.81 -1.28
N TYR A 708 -49.68 -18.27 -2.05
CA TYR A 708 -49.57 -18.47 -3.51
C TYR A 708 -49.14 -19.91 -3.79
N ASP A 709 -50.09 -20.83 -3.71
CA ASP A 709 -49.92 -22.22 -4.11
C ASP A 709 -50.61 -22.45 -5.47
N THR A 710 -49.83 -22.95 -6.44
CA THR A 710 -50.26 -23.94 -7.43
C THR A 710 -51.19 -23.56 -8.60
N SER A 711 -51.04 -22.41 -9.27
CA SER A 711 -51.70 -22.21 -10.60
C SER A 711 -50.94 -21.47 -11.70
N SER A 712 -49.74 -20.94 -11.44
CA SER A 712 -48.85 -20.41 -12.48
C SER A 712 -48.00 -21.52 -13.06
N ASN A 713 -47.85 -21.58 -14.38
CA ASN A 713 -47.08 -22.60 -15.11
C ASN A 713 -45.65 -22.83 -14.62
N ASN A 714 -45.05 -21.90 -13.85
CA ASN A 714 -43.75 -22.05 -13.21
C ASN A 714 -43.83 -21.76 -11.70
N PRO A 715 -43.66 -22.78 -10.81
CA PRO A 715 -43.55 -22.59 -9.36
C PRO A 715 -42.27 -21.85 -8.97
N ILE A 716 -42.31 -21.02 -7.92
CA ILE A 716 -41.12 -20.32 -7.40
C ILE A 716 -40.00 -21.30 -7.02
N ASN A 717 -40.35 -22.46 -6.47
CA ASN A 717 -39.37 -23.51 -6.16
C ASN A 717 -38.63 -24.03 -7.40
N VAL A 718 -39.31 -24.09 -8.55
CA VAL A 718 -38.68 -24.47 -9.82
C VAL A 718 -37.72 -23.39 -10.29
N GLU A 719 -38.10 -22.11 -10.22
CA GLU A 719 -37.21 -21.01 -10.61
C GLU A 719 -35.98 -20.90 -9.70
N VAL A 720 -36.13 -21.05 -8.39
CA VAL A 720 -34.99 -21.12 -7.44
C VAL A 720 -34.07 -22.27 -7.81
N THR A 721 -34.63 -23.44 -8.13
CA THR A 721 -33.85 -24.60 -8.54
C THR A 721 -33.05 -24.32 -9.82
N LEU A 722 -33.68 -23.69 -10.82
CA LEU A 722 -33.07 -23.39 -12.12
C LEU A 722 -31.99 -22.31 -12.02
N TYR A 723 -32.27 -21.18 -11.37
CA TYR A 723 -31.40 -20.01 -11.48
C TYR A 723 -30.44 -19.81 -10.29
N GLU A 724 -30.55 -20.64 -9.25
CA GLU A 724 -29.66 -20.59 -8.09
C GLU A 724 -29.12 -21.99 -7.73
N THR A 725 -29.98 -22.98 -7.45
CA THR A 725 -29.52 -24.28 -6.93
C THR A 725 -28.66 -25.03 -7.94
N ILE A 726 -29.10 -25.14 -9.20
CA ILE A 726 -28.33 -25.82 -10.26
C ILE A 726 -26.99 -25.11 -10.51
N PRO A 727 -26.94 -23.78 -10.80
CA PRO A 727 -25.67 -23.07 -10.98
C PRO A 727 -24.69 -23.26 -9.81
N ARG A 728 -25.18 -23.26 -8.56
CA ARG A 728 -24.33 -23.46 -7.38
C ARG A 728 -23.72 -24.85 -7.29
N LEU A 729 -24.53 -25.87 -7.55
CA LEU A 729 -24.02 -27.25 -7.61
C LEU A 729 -22.98 -27.39 -8.71
N VAL A 730 -23.19 -26.76 -9.87
CA VAL A 730 -22.23 -26.76 -10.98
C VAL A 730 -20.95 -26.00 -10.63
N GLU A 731 -21.03 -24.84 -9.98
CA GLU A 731 -19.86 -24.11 -9.48
C GLU A 731 -19.05 -24.96 -8.50
N GLN A 732 -19.71 -25.64 -7.56
CA GLN A 732 -19.07 -26.54 -6.60
C GLN A 732 -18.37 -27.72 -7.30
N ILE A 733 -18.98 -28.28 -8.35
CA ILE A 733 -18.38 -29.35 -9.17
C ILE A 733 -17.11 -28.85 -9.89
N LYS A 734 -17.10 -27.61 -10.38
CA LYS A 734 -15.98 -27.03 -11.13
C LYS A 734 -14.80 -26.60 -10.24
N THR A 735 -15.11 -26.00 -9.09
CA THR A 735 -14.12 -25.23 -8.30
C THR A 735 -13.57 -26.00 -7.10
N SER A 736 -14.29 -27.00 -6.59
CA SER A 736 -13.84 -27.77 -5.43
C SER A 736 -12.58 -28.58 -5.75
N PHE A 737 -11.58 -28.55 -4.88
CA PHE A 737 -10.41 -29.43 -4.95
C PHE A 737 -10.63 -30.80 -4.29
N ALA A 738 -11.70 -30.94 -3.50
CA ALA A 738 -12.05 -32.18 -2.82
C ALA A 738 -13.05 -33.01 -3.66
N LEU A 739 -12.64 -34.22 -4.04
CA LEU A 739 -13.45 -35.15 -4.83
C LEU A 739 -14.80 -35.45 -4.15
N GLU A 740 -14.81 -35.66 -2.84
CA GLU A 740 -16.03 -35.93 -2.07
C GLU A 740 -17.05 -34.80 -2.15
N SER A 741 -16.60 -33.54 -2.15
CA SER A 741 -17.48 -32.38 -2.28
C SER A 741 -18.02 -32.20 -3.70
N GLN A 742 -17.24 -32.58 -4.72
CA GLN A 742 -17.72 -32.64 -6.10
C GLN A 742 -18.77 -33.74 -6.27
N GLU A 743 -18.51 -34.94 -5.74
CA GLU A 743 -19.44 -36.08 -5.83
C GLU A 743 -20.75 -35.84 -5.10
N ASN A 744 -20.73 -35.22 -3.91
CA ASN A 744 -21.95 -34.85 -3.20
C ASN A 744 -22.79 -33.85 -4.01
N ALA A 745 -22.16 -32.88 -4.67
CA ALA A 745 -22.86 -31.94 -5.54
C ALA A 745 -23.46 -32.61 -6.78
N VAL A 746 -22.75 -33.56 -7.40
CA VAL A 746 -23.29 -34.35 -8.52
C VAL A 746 -24.47 -35.22 -8.08
N VAL A 747 -24.41 -35.83 -6.91
CA VAL A 747 -25.52 -36.66 -6.40
C VAL A 747 -26.77 -35.83 -6.16
N GLU A 748 -26.61 -34.62 -5.60
CA GLU A 748 -27.73 -33.70 -5.40
C GLU A 748 -28.27 -33.19 -6.74
N LEU A 749 -27.39 -32.89 -7.69
CA LEU A 749 -27.80 -32.52 -9.05
C LEU A 749 -28.59 -33.66 -9.72
N ASN A 750 -28.17 -34.91 -9.53
CA ASN A 750 -28.88 -36.08 -10.05
C ASN A 750 -30.27 -36.24 -9.42
N ARG A 751 -30.43 -35.92 -8.12
CA ARG A 751 -31.74 -35.91 -7.46
C ARG A 751 -32.68 -34.92 -8.15
N ILE A 752 -32.21 -33.69 -8.40
CA ILE A 752 -32.98 -32.63 -9.07
C ILE A 752 -33.42 -33.06 -10.48
N VAL A 753 -32.50 -33.62 -11.27
CA VAL A 753 -32.82 -34.08 -12.63
C VAL A 753 -33.81 -35.26 -12.60
N SER A 754 -33.68 -36.15 -11.62
CA SER A 754 -34.57 -37.31 -11.47
C SER A 754 -35.99 -36.93 -11.01
N GLU A 755 -36.13 -35.78 -10.33
CA GLU A 755 -37.43 -35.22 -9.93
C GLU A 755 -38.21 -34.60 -11.09
N GLY A 756 -37.61 -34.52 -12.29
CA GLY A 756 -38.29 -34.07 -13.51
C GLY A 756 -38.59 -32.57 -13.52
N VAL A 757 -37.71 -31.76 -12.93
CA VAL A 757 -37.81 -30.30 -12.96
C VAL A 757 -37.73 -29.83 -14.42
N VAL A 758 -38.74 -29.07 -14.86
CA VAL A 758 -38.83 -28.52 -16.23
C VAL A 758 -37.63 -27.61 -16.50
N ASP A 759 -37.04 -27.68 -17.70
CA ASP A 759 -35.88 -26.89 -18.17
C ASP A 759 -34.55 -27.07 -17.40
N CYS A 760 -34.46 -28.04 -16.48
CA CYS A 760 -33.21 -28.31 -15.76
C CYS A 760 -32.07 -28.77 -16.69
N THR A 761 -32.38 -29.51 -17.74
CA THR A 761 -31.41 -30.06 -18.69
C THR A 761 -30.69 -28.97 -19.48
N GLY A 762 -31.44 -27.99 -20.00
CA GLY A 762 -30.88 -26.84 -20.72
C GLY A 762 -29.99 -25.99 -19.81
N THR A 763 -30.43 -25.77 -18.57
CA THR A 763 -29.68 -25.00 -17.56
C THR A 763 -28.34 -25.65 -17.21
N ILE A 764 -28.32 -26.98 -17.01
CA ILE A 764 -27.07 -27.72 -16.70
C ILE A 764 -26.03 -27.57 -17.83
N ILE A 765 -26.49 -27.45 -19.07
CA ILE A 765 -25.64 -27.29 -20.25
C ILE A 765 -25.17 -25.85 -20.42
N SER A 766 -26.05 -24.86 -20.24
CA SER A 766 -25.66 -23.44 -20.28
C SER A 766 -24.65 -23.11 -19.19
N GLU A 767 -24.80 -23.71 -18.02
CA GLU A 767 -23.83 -23.60 -16.92
C GLU A 767 -22.53 -24.37 -17.19
N GLY A 768 -22.39 -25.09 -18.31
CA GLY A 768 -21.15 -25.77 -18.70
C GLY A 768 -20.74 -26.93 -17.78
N ALA A 769 -21.70 -27.62 -17.16
CA ALA A 769 -21.43 -28.73 -16.25
C ALA A 769 -20.88 -29.98 -16.96
N VAL A 770 -21.18 -30.14 -18.26
CA VAL A 770 -20.96 -31.37 -19.03
C VAL A 770 -19.51 -31.83 -19.01
N TYR A 771 -18.55 -30.91 -19.18
CA TYR A 771 -17.12 -31.25 -19.15
C TYR A 771 -16.69 -31.82 -17.79
N SER A 772 -17.13 -31.19 -16.70
CA SER A 772 -16.81 -31.65 -15.35
C SER A 772 -17.47 -32.98 -15.01
N LEU A 773 -18.69 -33.22 -15.50
CA LEU A 773 -19.37 -34.52 -15.37
C LEU A 773 -18.62 -35.63 -16.13
N VAL A 774 -18.16 -35.36 -17.35
CA VAL A 774 -17.34 -36.31 -18.12
C VAL A 774 -16.01 -36.61 -17.42
N LYS A 775 -15.36 -35.59 -16.84
CA LYS A 775 -14.14 -35.77 -16.05
C LYS A 775 -14.38 -36.66 -14.83
N LEU A 776 -15.48 -36.44 -14.09
CA LEU A 776 -15.85 -37.26 -12.93
C LEU A 776 -16.18 -38.71 -13.29
N ILE A 777 -16.60 -38.98 -14.53
CA ILE A 777 -16.79 -40.36 -15.02
C ILE A 777 -15.45 -41.10 -15.16
N GLU A 778 -14.35 -40.39 -15.44
CA GLU A 778 -13.02 -40.99 -15.59
C GLU A 778 -12.28 -41.14 -14.25
N GLU A 779 -12.41 -40.15 -13.36
CA GLU A 779 -11.61 -40.01 -12.13
C GLU A 779 -12.40 -40.29 -10.83
N GLY A 780 -13.73 -40.31 -10.87
CA GLY A 780 -14.60 -40.37 -9.70
C GLY A 780 -14.78 -41.77 -9.09
N SER A 781 -15.35 -41.80 -7.88
CA SER A 781 -15.80 -43.00 -7.19
C SER A 781 -17.01 -43.63 -7.89
N GLU A 782 -17.34 -44.88 -7.55
CA GLU A 782 -18.50 -45.57 -8.13
C GLU A 782 -19.80 -44.76 -8.00
N ARG A 783 -20.00 -44.09 -6.85
CA ARG A 783 -21.16 -43.21 -6.59
C ARG A 783 -21.17 -41.99 -7.50
N GLY A 784 -20.03 -41.34 -7.67
CA GLY A 784 -19.87 -40.17 -8.55
C GLY A 784 -20.08 -40.51 -10.03
N VAL A 785 -19.52 -41.64 -10.49
CA VAL A 785 -19.69 -42.12 -11.86
C VAL A 785 -21.15 -42.48 -12.14
N GLU A 786 -21.84 -43.13 -11.18
CA GLU A 786 -23.24 -43.53 -11.36
C GLU A 786 -24.18 -42.32 -11.52
N ALA A 787 -24.02 -41.34 -10.64
CA ALA A 787 -24.80 -40.10 -10.67
C ALA A 787 -24.50 -39.30 -11.95
N SER A 788 -23.22 -39.21 -12.34
CA SER A 788 -22.80 -38.51 -13.57
C SER A 788 -23.39 -39.17 -14.83
N LEU A 789 -23.33 -40.50 -14.94
CA LEU A 789 -23.91 -41.24 -16.07
C LEU A 789 -25.43 -41.06 -16.17
N THR A 790 -26.12 -40.99 -15.03
CA THR A 790 -27.57 -40.79 -14.98
C THR A 790 -27.95 -39.39 -15.45
N ILE A 791 -27.22 -38.37 -15.02
CA ILE A 791 -27.41 -36.98 -15.50
C ILE A 791 -27.15 -36.91 -17.01
N LEU A 792 -26.02 -37.43 -17.50
CA LEU A 792 -25.70 -37.40 -18.93
C LEU A 792 -26.73 -38.18 -19.77
N TYR A 793 -27.29 -39.27 -19.24
CA TYR A 793 -28.38 -39.99 -19.89
C TYR A 793 -29.62 -39.13 -20.07
N ASN A 794 -30.07 -38.47 -19.01
CA ASN A 794 -31.21 -37.56 -19.07
C ASN A 794 -30.97 -36.37 -20.01
N LEU A 795 -29.75 -35.81 -20.03
CA LEU A 795 -29.37 -34.76 -20.99
C LEU A 795 -29.41 -35.28 -22.44
N SER A 796 -29.01 -36.53 -22.68
CA SER A 796 -29.01 -37.15 -24.01
C SER A 796 -30.39 -37.51 -24.56
N MET A 797 -31.45 -37.40 -23.76
CA MET A 797 -32.81 -37.63 -24.27
C MET A 797 -33.29 -36.51 -25.19
N ASP A 798 -32.63 -35.34 -25.13
CA ASP A 798 -32.90 -34.19 -25.99
C ASP A 798 -31.82 -34.08 -27.07
N SER A 799 -32.25 -34.04 -28.34
CA SER A 799 -31.37 -33.92 -29.51
C SER A 799 -30.49 -32.68 -29.50
N GLU A 800 -30.95 -31.56 -28.94
CA GLU A 800 -30.20 -30.29 -28.96
C GLU A 800 -28.91 -30.38 -28.12
N ASN A 801 -28.92 -31.22 -27.10
CA ASN A 801 -27.83 -31.40 -26.14
C ASN A 801 -26.69 -32.29 -26.64
N HIS A 802 -26.91 -33.04 -27.73
CA HIS A 802 -25.96 -34.04 -28.24
C HIS A 802 -24.64 -33.40 -28.66
N SER A 803 -24.70 -32.23 -29.29
CA SER A 803 -23.52 -31.49 -29.74
C SER A 803 -22.59 -31.12 -28.56
N ALA A 804 -23.17 -30.61 -27.47
CA ALA A 804 -22.45 -30.26 -26.24
C ALA A 804 -21.84 -31.49 -25.55
N LEU A 805 -22.59 -32.60 -25.51
CA LEU A 805 -22.12 -33.89 -24.94
C LEU A 805 -20.92 -34.46 -25.72
N VAL A 806 -20.96 -34.39 -27.05
CA VAL A 806 -19.86 -34.84 -27.91
C VAL A 806 -18.64 -33.91 -27.76
N ALA A 807 -18.85 -32.59 -27.79
CA ALA A 807 -17.78 -31.60 -27.64
C ALA A 807 -17.05 -31.72 -26.29
N ALA A 808 -17.77 -32.05 -25.22
CA ALA A 808 -17.20 -32.27 -23.89
C ALA A 808 -16.41 -33.60 -23.76
N GLY A 809 -16.36 -34.43 -24.80
CA GLY A 809 -15.59 -35.68 -24.78
C GLY A 809 -16.32 -36.89 -24.16
N ALA A 810 -17.65 -36.88 -24.08
CA ALA A 810 -18.41 -37.98 -23.48
C ALA A 810 -18.20 -39.32 -24.23
N VAL A 811 -18.09 -39.31 -25.57
CA VAL A 811 -17.99 -40.54 -26.38
C VAL A 811 -16.71 -41.35 -26.08
N PRO A 812 -15.50 -40.76 -26.07
CA PRO A 812 -14.29 -41.45 -25.61
C PRO A 812 -14.40 -42.04 -24.20
N ALA A 813 -14.89 -41.26 -23.22
CA ALA A 813 -15.01 -41.68 -21.83
C ALA A 813 -15.96 -42.88 -21.67
N LEU A 814 -17.12 -42.86 -22.34
CA LEU A 814 -18.08 -43.95 -22.30
C LEU A 814 -17.57 -45.23 -22.97
N LYS A 815 -16.85 -45.12 -24.11
CA LYS A 815 -16.23 -46.29 -24.77
C LYS A 815 -15.23 -46.98 -23.84
N LYS A 816 -14.45 -46.21 -23.08
CA LYS A 816 -13.49 -46.74 -22.11
C LYS A 816 -14.18 -47.53 -21.00
N ILE A 817 -15.34 -47.07 -20.51
CA ILE A 817 -16.14 -47.80 -19.51
C ILE A 817 -16.66 -49.12 -20.07
N VAL A 818 -17.18 -49.12 -21.31
CA VAL A 818 -17.70 -50.34 -21.95
C VAL A 818 -16.58 -51.36 -22.19
N LEU A 819 -15.42 -50.93 -22.66
CA LEU A 819 -14.27 -51.81 -22.95
C LEU A 819 -13.59 -52.36 -21.69
N SER A 820 -13.75 -51.70 -20.54
CA SER A 820 -13.16 -52.12 -19.26
C SER A 820 -14.09 -52.97 -18.39
N GLU A 821 -15.30 -53.30 -18.88
CA GLU A 821 -16.35 -54.06 -18.17
C GLU A 821 -16.63 -53.56 -16.74
N LYS A 822 -16.46 -52.25 -16.50
CA LYS A 822 -16.82 -51.62 -15.22
C LYS A 822 -18.29 -51.89 -14.90
N PRO A 823 -18.70 -51.97 -13.62
CA PRO A 823 -20.06 -52.36 -13.22
C PRO A 823 -21.19 -51.57 -13.88
N GLN A 824 -20.91 -50.36 -14.35
CA GLN A 824 -21.86 -49.43 -14.97
C GLN A 824 -21.88 -49.49 -16.52
N TRP A 825 -21.24 -50.49 -17.13
CA TRP A 825 -21.08 -50.61 -18.60
C TRP A 825 -22.41 -50.66 -19.36
N GLN A 826 -23.48 -51.21 -18.77
CA GLN A 826 -24.79 -51.30 -19.42
C GLN A 826 -25.41 -49.91 -19.64
N ARG A 827 -25.33 -49.02 -18.64
CA ARG A 827 -25.82 -47.64 -18.76
C ARG A 827 -24.96 -46.83 -19.73
N ALA A 828 -23.64 -47.00 -19.69
CA ALA A 828 -22.72 -46.36 -20.64
C ALA A 828 -22.99 -46.80 -22.10
N LEU A 829 -23.31 -48.07 -22.32
CA LEU A 829 -23.69 -48.59 -23.63
C LEU A 829 -25.03 -48.02 -24.12
N HIS A 830 -26.01 -47.86 -23.24
CA HIS A 830 -27.27 -47.21 -23.56
C HIS A 830 -27.09 -45.74 -23.93
N LEU A 831 -26.26 -45.01 -23.19
CA LEU A 831 -25.93 -43.62 -23.47
C LEU A 831 -25.14 -43.45 -24.79
N LEU A 832 -24.23 -44.38 -25.11
CA LEU A 832 -23.54 -44.38 -26.40
C LEU A 832 -24.49 -44.61 -27.58
N ARG A 833 -25.58 -45.36 -27.37
CA ARG A 833 -26.60 -45.59 -28.40
C ARG A 833 -27.53 -44.39 -28.58
N SER A 834 -27.83 -43.64 -27.52
CA SER A 834 -28.60 -42.39 -27.66
C SER A 834 -27.79 -41.31 -28.37
N LEU A 835 -26.49 -41.22 -28.10
CA LEU A 835 -25.59 -40.26 -28.75
C LEU A 835 -25.24 -40.58 -30.22
N GLN A 836 -25.66 -41.75 -30.74
CA GLN A 836 -25.43 -42.16 -32.13
C GLN A 836 -26.63 -41.83 -33.03
N THR A 837 -26.69 -40.58 -33.48
CA THR A 837 -27.33 -40.17 -34.75
C THR A 837 -26.52 -39.08 -35.40
#